data_AF-A0A961BGG0-F1
#
_entry.id   AF-A0A961BGG0-F1
#
_cell.length_a   1.000
_cell.length_b   1.000
_cell.length_c   1.000
_cell.angle_alpha   90.00
_cell.angle_beta   90.00
_cell.angle_gamma   90.00
#
_symmetry.space_group_name_H-M   'P 1'
#
loop_
_entity.id
_entity.type
_entity.pdbx_description
1 polymer ?
#
loop_
_entity_poly.entity_id
_entity_poly.type
_entity_poly.pdbx_seq_one_letter_code
_entity_poly.pdbx_strand_id
1 'polypeptide(L)'
;MPSASGSAKPDSLSGEAPDGVPSTAEAALETLDRHFGFREFRHGQLPVVEALAEGRDALVVMPTGGGKSLCYQLPALMLDGVTLVVSPLIALMKDQVDALERRGIPATVINSTLSLPEQRDRLRQMREGAYKLVYIAPERFRSEAFCQSLREVPVALLAIDEAHCLSQWGHDFRPDYLRLGQARQAMGNPQTAGFTATATPEVRRDIIEILGLSDPFITVTGFSRPNLSFRVTQCDNHAQKYQRLEALVEEHGTGIVYCATRKRVEEVSDSLTSLGVKLVAYHGGMDDREREEAQNAFLNRKRDVAVATNAFGMGIDRSDVRFVAHFDVPGSPEAYYQEAGRAGRDGEPGFCELLFNYADTSTQEFFIEGANPPPSLIRHVYDILRAHATDGVALVPIRDLAASVGAKNDMGVSSALSILGRHGHIMRFDVAGERTRGTRLLRPEVSGARLELDEAALMEKSRRDHAKLESMVKYAYGAGCRQEWMLHYFGEEESSPCGTCDQCAGRHSGSLRSLTESELLLVQKALAGVARASRRTSTGWEPRFGKGKIVQMLTGSQASEVISAGLDQLSTYGILKAEGTAFVYALLNELEKSGLLLTERGAYPLVALTSRGAEAMRGGRDFRMHWPETAPAAHPAKTRKGKSSKTPVVLREVGFDAALFEKMRALRLRLAKEQGNLPAFAIFTDKTLESLTRLRPQTIEQGLTIPGIGTAKAERFLAPFLELIREH
;
A
#
# COMPACT_ATOMS: atom_id res chain seq x y z
N MET A 1 -54.37 40.74 24.52
CA MET A 1 -55.15 40.14 25.62
C MET A 1 -55.84 38.90 25.07
N PRO A 2 -55.70 37.71 25.68
CA PRO A 2 -54.52 36.87 25.50
C PRO A 2 -54.81 35.38 25.14
N SER A 3 -53.75 34.67 24.69
CA SER A 3 -53.33 33.27 25.00
C SER A 3 -54.32 32.09 24.81
N ALA A 4 -53.94 30.87 24.42
CA ALA A 4 -52.70 30.13 24.62
C ALA A 4 -52.57 28.93 23.66
N SER A 5 -51.32 28.50 23.54
CA SER A 5 -50.75 27.32 22.90
C SER A 5 -51.28 25.95 23.37
N GLY A 6 -51.26 24.97 22.46
CA GLY A 6 -51.36 23.54 22.79
C GLY A 6 -51.00 22.65 21.60
N SER A 7 -49.71 22.46 21.36
CA SER A 7 -49.15 21.51 20.38
C SER A 7 -49.41 20.07 20.82
N ALA A 8 -50.24 19.33 20.07
CA ALA A 8 -50.40 17.90 20.24
C ALA A 8 -49.12 17.18 19.76
N LYS A 9 -48.47 16.44 20.67
CA LYS A 9 -47.44 15.44 20.33
C LYS A 9 -48.11 14.27 19.59
N PRO A 10 -47.46 13.66 18.59
CA PRO A 10 -47.94 12.40 18.03
C PRO A 10 -47.66 11.27 19.03
N ASP A 11 -48.68 10.45 19.29
CA ASP A 11 -48.63 9.27 20.13
C ASP A 11 -47.53 8.30 19.66
N SER A 12 -46.55 8.06 20.53
CA SER A 12 -45.59 6.99 20.41
C SER A 12 -46.26 5.67 20.76
N LEU A 13 -46.54 4.84 19.74
CA LEU A 13 -46.85 3.43 19.92
C LEU A 13 -45.59 2.68 20.36
N SER A 14 -45.30 2.69 21.66
CA SER A 14 -44.42 1.72 22.29
C SER A 14 -45.22 0.46 22.58
N GLY A 15 -45.12 -0.54 21.70
CA GLY A 15 -45.57 -1.89 22.02
C GLY A 15 -44.65 -2.46 23.10
N GLU A 16 -45.14 -2.58 24.32
CA GLU A 16 -44.49 -3.37 25.37
C GLU A 16 -44.53 -4.85 24.95
N ALA A 17 -43.36 -5.47 24.87
CA ALA A 17 -43.22 -6.91 24.63
C ALA A 17 -43.76 -7.69 25.85
N PRO A 18 -44.38 -8.87 25.65
CA PRO A 18 -44.95 -9.65 26.75
C PRO A 18 -43.88 -10.13 27.73
N ASP A 19 -44.18 -10.03 29.03
CA ASP A 19 -43.31 -10.42 30.15
C ASP A 19 -42.75 -11.85 30.00
N GLY A 20 -41.42 -11.97 29.91
CA GLY A 20 -40.68 -13.22 30.09
C GLY A 20 -39.88 -13.74 28.90
N VAL A 21 -39.95 -13.13 27.71
CA VAL A 21 -39.04 -13.44 26.59
C VAL A 21 -37.84 -12.48 26.66
N PRO A 22 -36.58 -12.97 26.74
CA PRO A 22 -35.42 -12.09 26.71
C PRO A 22 -35.44 -11.25 25.44
N SER A 23 -35.14 -9.96 25.57
CA SER A 23 -34.87 -9.12 24.40
C SER A 23 -33.76 -9.74 23.54
N THR A 24 -33.73 -9.41 22.25
CA THR A 24 -32.65 -9.84 21.33
C THR A 24 -31.26 -9.53 21.90
N ALA A 25 -31.11 -8.38 22.55
CA ALA A 25 -29.88 -7.97 23.23
C ALA A 25 -29.49 -8.88 24.40
N GLU A 26 -30.44 -9.26 25.25
CA GLU A 26 -30.20 -10.16 26.39
C GLU A 26 -29.84 -11.57 25.93
N ALA A 27 -30.56 -12.11 24.95
CA ALA A 27 -30.25 -13.40 24.34
C ALA A 27 -28.86 -13.40 23.67
N ALA A 28 -28.50 -12.29 23.02
CA ALA A 28 -27.19 -12.11 22.41
C ALA A 28 -26.06 -12.06 23.46
N LEU A 29 -26.26 -11.34 24.57
CA LEU A 29 -25.31 -11.29 25.69
C LEU A 29 -25.13 -12.65 26.36
N GLU A 30 -26.22 -13.39 26.56
CA GLU A 30 -26.16 -14.75 27.13
C GLU A 30 -25.37 -15.69 26.21
N THR A 31 -25.62 -15.62 24.90
CA THR A 31 -24.90 -16.41 23.89
C THR A 31 -23.41 -16.04 23.85
N LEU A 32 -23.10 -14.74 23.96
CA LEU A 32 -21.74 -14.20 24.01
C LEU A 32 -20.94 -14.79 25.18
N ASP A 33 -21.49 -14.73 26.38
CA ASP A 33 -20.83 -15.24 27.59
C ASP A 33 -20.68 -16.76 27.51
N ARG A 34 -21.76 -17.48 27.17
CA ARG A 34 -21.80 -18.94 27.15
C ARG A 34 -20.80 -19.57 26.16
N HIS A 35 -20.70 -19.05 24.94
CA HIS A 35 -19.92 -19.68 23.88
C HIS A 35 -18.57 -19.02 23.60
N PHE A 36 -18.44 -17.72 23.89
CA PHE A 36 -17.21 -16.97 23.61
C PHE A 36 -16.49 -16.50 24.88
N GLY A 37 -17.15 -16.54 26.05
CA GLY A 37 -16.56 -16.16 27.34
C GLY A 37 -16.39 -14.65 27.51
N PHE A 38 -17.11 -13.84 26.73
CA PHE A 38 -17.08 -12.38 26.86
C PHE A 38 -18.31 -11.88 27.60
N ARG A 39 -18.12 -10.94 28.53
CA ARG A 39 -19.20 -10.35 29.35
C ARG A 39 -19.82 -9.10 28.76
N GLU A 40 -19.18 -8.51 27.76
CA GLU A 40 -19.59 -7.26 27.14
C GLU A 40 -19.24 -7.25 25.65
N PHE A 41 -20.05 -6.52 24.87
CA PHE A 41 -19.79 -6.26 23.46
C PHE A 41 -18.78 -5.13 23.30
N ARG A 42 -17.92 -5.22 22.29
CA ARG A 42 -17.15 -4.07 21.82
C ARG A 42 -18.08 -3.06 21.15
N HIS A 43 -17.63 -1.82 21.10
CA HIS A 43 -18.36 -0.74 20.43
C HIS A 43 -18.79 -1.14 19.00
N GLY A 44 -20.07 -0.97 18.71
CA GLY A 44 -20.67 -1.26 17.40
C GLY A 44 -21.01 -2.73 17.12
N GLN A 45 -20.65 -3.69 17.98
CA GLN A 45 -20.99 -5.10 17.76
C GLN A 45 -22.47 -5.40 18.02
N LEU A 46 -23.02 -4.94 19.14
CA LEU A 46 -24.40 -5.25 19.54
C LEU A 46 -25.43 -4.83 18.47
N PRO A 47 -25.41 -3.60 17.91
CA PRO A 47 -26.36 -3.21 16.87
C PRO A 47 -26.31 -4.10 15.61
N VAL A 48 -25.13 -4.62 15.27
CA VAL A 48 -24.98 -5.56 14.14
C VAL A 48 -25.62 -6.90 14.48
N VAL A 49 -25.35 -7.42 15.67
CA VAL A 49 -25.89 -8.69 16.14
C VAL A 49 -27.42 -8.64 16.21
N GLU A 50 -27.99 -7.56 16.73
CA GLU A 50 -29.44 -7.33 16.79
C GLU A 50 -30.04 -7.31 15.38
N ALA A 51 -29.50 -6.49 14.47
CA ALA A 51 -30.00 -6.41 13.10
C ALA A 51 -29.98 -7.77 12.38
N LEU A 52 -28.94 -8.58 12.62
CA LEU A 52 -28.83 -9.90 12.02
C LEU A 52 -29.77 -10.92 12.66
N ALA A 53 -29.93 -10.89 13.99
CA ALA A 53 -30.89 -11.74 14.69
C ALA A 53 -32.35 -11.43 14.30
N GLU A 54 -32.64 -10.18 13.93
CA GLU A 54 -33.94 -9.73 13.41
C GLU A 54 -34.19 -10.08 11.93
N GLY A 55 -33.23 -10.74 11.26
CA GLY A 55 -33.38 -11.17 9.87
C GLY A 55 -33.10 -10.09 8.82
N ARG A 56 -32.48 -8.95 9.19
CA ARG A 56 -32.14 -7.89 8.23
C ARG A 56 -30.87 -8.21 7.46
N ASP A 57 -30.84 -7.87 6.17
CA ASP A 57 -29.59 -7.78 5.41
C ASP A 57 -28.70 -6.68 6.03
N ALA A 58 -27.37 -6.80 5.90
CA ALA A 58 -26.45 -5.84 6.49
C ALA A 58 -25.20 -5.55 5.65
N LEU A 59 -24.67 -4.33 5.80
CA LEU A 59 -23.32 -3.96 5.37
C LEU A 59 -22.57 -3.40 6.58
N VAL A 60 -21.55 -4.13 7.00
CA VAL A 60 -20.80 -3.89 8.24
C VAL A 60 -19.37 -3.51 7.89
N VAL A 61 -19.05 -2.23 8.12
CA VAL A 61 -17.69 -1.71 7.96
C VAL A 61 -17.11 -1.45 9.35
N MET A 62 -16.16 -2.28 9.76
CA MET A 62 -15.51 -2.17 11.07
C MET A 62 -14.01 -2.35 10.95
N PRO A 63 -13.18 -1.58 11.68
CA PRO A 63 -11.73 -1.63 11.54
C PRO A 63 -11.17 -3.04 11.81
N THR A 64 -9.95 -3.29 11.32
CA THR A 64 -9.20 -4.50 11.68
C THR A 64 -9.04 -4.57 13.20
N GLY A 65 -9.34 -5.73 13.79
CA GLY A 65 -9.40 -5.92 15.25
C GLY A 65 -10.72 -5.51 15.90
N GLY A 66 -11.67 -4.90 15.18
CA GLY A 66 -13.00 -4.54 15.70
C GLY A 66 -13.92 -5.71 16.05
N GLY A 67 -13.50 -6.96 15.79
CA GLY A 67 -14.25 -8.16 16.12
C GLY A 67 -15.37 -8.51 15.12
N LYS A 68 -15.16 -8.25 13.82
CA LYS A 68 -16.11 -8.57 12.74
C LYS A 68 -16.57 -10.02 12.74
N SER A 69 -15.67 -10.97 13.02
CA SER A 69 -16.01 -12.40 13.02
C SER A 69 -17.09 -12.75 14.03
N LEU A 70 -17.05 -12.13 15.21
CA LEU A 70 -18.07 -12.32 16.23
C LEU A 70 -19.45 -11.86 15.74
N CYS A 71 -19.49 -10.79 14.94
CA CYS A 71 -20.74 -10.22 14.43
C CYS A 71 -21.51 -11.15 13.48
N TYR A 72 -20.88 -12.16 12.87
CA TYR A 72 -21.61 -13.21 12.14
C TYR A 72 -21.58 -14.56 12.87
N GLN A 73 -20.57 -14.84 13.69
CA GLN A 73 -20.47 -16.09 14.44
C GLN A 73 -21.51 -16.19 15.57
N LEU A 74 -21.79 -15.10 16.25
CA LEU A 74 -22.78 -15.09 17.33
C LEU A 74 -24.21 -15.21 16.77
N PRO A 75 -24.63 -14.42 15.76
CA PRO A 75 -25.94 -14.63 15.13
C PRO A 75 -26.11 -16.04 14.54
N ALA A 76 -25.04 -16.67 14.02
CA ALA A 76 -25.11 -18.05 13.55
C ALA A 76 -25.61 -19.04 14.63
N LEU A 77 -25.33 -18.78 15.91
CA LEU A 77 -25.79 -19.59 17.03
C LEU A 77 -27.23 -19.25 17.45
N MET A 78 -27.70 -18.04 17.16
CA MET A 78 -29.05 -17.56 17.49
C MET A 78 -30.08 -17.94 16.42
N LEU A 79 -29.66 -18.10 15.16
CA LEU A 79 -30.54 -18.38 14.03
C LEU A 79 -30.71 -19.89 13.81
N ASP A 80 -31.90 -20.29 13.36
CA ASP A 80 -32.17 -21.67 12.93
C ASP A 80 -31.65 -21.92 11.51
N GLY A 81 -30.87 -22.99 11.35
CA GLY A 81 -30.20 -23.34 10.09
C GLY A 81 -28.69 -23.08 10.11
N VAL A 82 -28.10 -23.02 8.91
CA VAL A 82 -26.66 -22.94 8.67
C VAL A 82 -26.25 -21.53 8.26
N THR A 83 -25.17 -21.00 8.84
CA THR A 83 -24.51 -19.79 8.34
C THR A 83 -23.39 -20.16 7.37
N LEU A 84 -23.49 -19.66 6.14
CA LEU A 84 -22.43 -19.78 5.13
C LEU A 84 -21.53 -18.54 5.21
N VAL A 85 -20.23 -18.74 5.43
CA VAL A 85 -19.25 -17.67 5.47
C VAL A 85 -18.36 -17.75 4.24
N VAL A 86 -18.52 -16.82 3.30
CA VAL A 86 -17.63 -16.70 2.14
C VAL A 86 -16.42 -15.88 2.54
N SER A 87 -15.22 -16.43 2.35
CA SER A 87 -13.96 -15.77 2.72
C SER A 87 -12.93 -15.96 1.61
N PRO A 88 -12.00 -15.02 1.35
CA PRO A 88 -11.11 -15.13 0.20
C PRO A 88 -9.93 -16.09 0.45
N LEU A 89 -9.68 -16.47 1.70
CA LEU A 89 -8.47 -17.18 2.10
C LEU A 89 -8.73 -18.49 2.81
N ILE A 90 -8.26 -19.58 2.20
CA ILE A 90 -8.32 -20.93 2.75
C ILE A 90 -7.64 -21.04 4.12
N ALA A 91 -6.47 -20.42 4.31
CA ALA A 91 -5.75 -20.46 5.57
C ALA A 91 -6.56 -19.83 6.71
N LEU A 92 -7.15 -18.66 6.47
CA LEU A 92 -8.00 -17.98 7.46
C LEU A 92 -9.26 -18.80 7.77
N MET A 93 -9.88 -19.44 6.77
CA MET A 93 -11.02 -20.32 7.03
C MET A 93 -10.67 -21.44 8.00
N LYS A 94 -9.49 -22.08 7.80
CA LYS A 94 -9.02 -23.16 8.67
C LYS A 94 -8.83 -22.66 10.10
N ASP A 95 -8.15 -21.52 10.28
CA ASP A 95 -7.93 -20.93 11.60
C ASP A 95 -9.25 -20.61 12.31
N GLN A 96 -10.25 -20.11 11.58
CA GLN A 96 -11.58 -19.83 12.13
C GLN A 96 -12.33 -21.12 12.51
N VAL A 97 -12.31 -22.15 11.66
CA VAL A 97 -12.93 -23.45 11.95
C VAL A 97 -12.28 -24.10 13.16
N ASP A 98 -10.95 -24.19 13.21
CA ASP A 98 -10.19 -24.77 14.34
C ASP A 98 -10.48 -24.01 15.65
N ALA A 99 -10.74 -22.70 15.57
CA ALA A 99 -11.11 -21.88 16.72
C ALA A 99 -12.56 -22.13 17.18
N LEU A 100 -13.50 -22.37 16.26
CA LEU A 100 -14.90 -22.71 16.56
C LEU A 100 -15.02 -24.13 17.12
N GLU A 101 -14.32 -25.10 16.53
CA GLU A 101 -14.31 -26.49 17.00
C GLU A 101 -13.75 -26.61 18.42
N ARG A 102 -12.67 -25.86 18.75
CA ARG A 102 -12.15 -25.80 20.13
C ARG A 102 -13.14 -25.25 21.15
N ARG A 103 -14.16 -24.50 20.70
CA ARG A 103 -15.26 -23.98 21.54
C ARG A 103 -16.49 -24.90 21.52
N GLY A 104 -16.40 -26.06 20.87
CA GLY A 104 -17.52 -26.99 20.72
C GLY A 104 -18.59 -26.51 19.74
N ILE A 105 -18.30 -25.52 18.89
CA ILE A 105 -19.22 -25.03 17.87
C ILE A 105 -19.02 -25.84 16.58
N PRO A 106 -20.05 -26.55 16.08
CA PRO A 106 -19.93 -27.35 14.85
C PRO A 106 -19.67 -26.45 13.64
N ALA A 107 -18.47 -26.54 13.08
CA ALA A 107 -18.04 -25.76 11.93
C ALA A 107 -17.25 -26.60 10.93
N THR A 108 -17.25 -26.20 9.65
CA THR A 108 -16.39 -26.85 8.64
C THR A 108 -16.01 -25.88 7.53
N VAL A 109 -15.18 -26.34 6.59
CA VAL A 109 -14.76 -25.60 5.39
C VAL A 109 -15.13 -26.35 4.10
N ILE A 110 -15.39 -25.65 3.01
CA ILE A 110 -15.53 -26.22 1.66
C ILE A 110 -14.70 -25.37 0.69
N ASN A 111 -13.61 -25.94 0.19
CA ASN A 111 -12.68 -25.28 -0.73
C ASN A 111 -12.10 -26.28 -1.73
N SER A 112 -11.12 -25.83 -2.52
CA SER A 112 -10.46 -26.63 -3.55
C SER A 112 -9.45 -27.67 -3.03
N THR A 113 -9.05 -27.63 -1.76
CA THR A 113 -8.10 -28.60 -1.20
C THR A 113 -8.76 -29.91 -0.77
N LEU A 114 -10.09 -29.94 -0.65
CA LEU A 114 -10.85 -31.15 -0.33
C LEU A 114 -11.07 -32.03 -1.58
N SER A 115 -11.02 -33.34 -1.40
CA SER A 115 -11.42 -34.30 -2.43
C SER A 115 -12.93 -34.24 -2.72
N LEU A 116 -13.35 -34.67 -3.91
CA LEU A 116 -14.77 -34.70 -4.28
C LEU A 116 -15.65 -35.53 -3.32
N PRO A 117 -15.21 -36.70 -2.81
CA PRO A 117 -15.96 -37.43 -1.79
C PRO A 117 -16.15 -36.63 -0.50
N GLU A 118 -15.10 -35.97 0.01
CA GLU A 118 -15.18 -35.15 1.23
C GLU A 118 -16.12 -33.95 1.05
N GLN A 119 -16.07 -33.30 -0.12
CA GLN A 119 -16.99 -32.20 -0.43
C GLN A 119 -18.45 -32.66 -0.44
N ARG A 120 -18.74 -33.82 -1.04
CA ARG A 120 -20.10 -34.40 -1.07
C ARG A 120 -20.59 -34.77 0.33
N ASP A 121 -19.71 -35.34 1.15
CA ASP A 121 -20.03 -35.69 2.53
C ASP A 121 -20.36 -34.46 3.38
N ARG A 122 -19.55 -33.40 3.29
CA ARG A 122 -19.81 -32.13 3.99
C ARG A 122 -21.14 -31.50 3.54
N LEU A 123 -21.43 -31.50 2.24
CA LEU A 123 -22.71 -30.99 1.72
C LEU A 123 -23.92 -31.79 2.24
N ARG A 124 -23.80 -33.11 2.36
CA ARG A 124 -24.85 -33.94 2.98
C ARG A 124 -25.04 -33.56 4.45
N GLN A 125 -23.95 -33.50 5.21
CA GLN A 125 -23.99 -33.14 6.64
C GLN A 125 -24.55 -31.73 6.89
N MET A 126 -24.31 -30.79 5.97
CA MET A 126 -24.94 -29.46 6.01
C MET A 126 -26.47 -29.53 5.90
N ARG A 127 -27.00 -30.38 5.01
CA ARG A 127 -28.45 -30.56 4.84
C ARG A 127 -29.09 -31.24 6.05
N GLU A 128 -28.33 -32.13 6.69
CA GLU A 128 -28.73 -32.83 7.91
C GLU A 128 -28.61 -31.96 9.18
N GLY A 129 -28.10 -30.72 9.06
CA GLY A 129 -27.98 -29.79 10.18
C GLY A 129 -26.80 -30.06 11.12
N ALA A 130 -25.77 -30.80 10.66
CA ALA A 130 -24.61 -31.14 11.47
C ALA A 130 -23.67 -29.95 11.76
N TYR A 131 -23.82 -28.84 11.03
CA TYR A 131 -22.97 -27.66 11.16
C TYR A 131 -23.79 -26.41 11.42
N LYS A 132 -23.28 -25.53 12.27
CA LYS A 132 -23.80 -24.16 12.45
C LYS A 132 -23.10 -23.17 11.53
N LEU A 133 -21.81 -23.37 11.26
CA LEU A 133 -21.02 -22.50 10.38
C LEU A 133 -20.28 -23.29 9.31
N VAL A 134 -20.30 -22.79 8.08
CA VAL A 134 -19.55 -23.38 6.97
C VAL A 134 -18.80 -22.30 6.21
N TYR A 135 -17.48 -22.39 6.23
CA TYR A 135 -16.62 -21.49 5.49
C TYR A 135 -16.46 -21.97 4.04
N ILE A 136 -16.67 -21.10 3.05
CA ILE A 136 -16.65 -21.46 1.63
C ILE A 136 -15.73 -20.53 0.85
N ALA A 137 -14.87 -21.12 0.02
CA ALA A 137 -14.01 -20.35 -0.89
C ALA A 137 -14.82 -19.85 -2.11
N PRO A 138 -14.62 -18.59 -2.56
CA PRO A 138 -15.47 -17.95 -3.57
C PRO A 138 -15.44 -18.68 -4.93
N GLU A 139 -14.34 -19.33 -5.29
CA GLU A 139 -14.24 -20.09 -6.54
C GLU A 139 -15.22 -21.26 -6.62
N ARG A 140 -15.79 -21.72 -5.49
CA ARG A 140 -16.80 -22.77 -5.45
C ARG A 140 -18.10 -22.36 -6.16
N PHE A 141 -18.42 -21.08 -6.13
CA PHE A 141 -19.61 -20.52 -6.80
C PHE A 141 -19.47 -20.44 -8.33
N ARG A 142 -18.33 -20.90 -8.90
CA ARG A 142 -18.21 -21.15 -10.35
C ARG A 142 -19.00 -22.37 -10.81
N SER A 143 -19.29 -23.31 -9.90
CA SER A 143 -20.01 -24.54 -10.21
C SER A 143 -21.52 -24.34 -10.02
N GLU A 144 -22.27 -24.41 -11.11
CA GLU A 144 -23.74 -24.36 -11.04
C GLU A 144 -24.32 -25.50 -10.21
N ALA A 145 -23.77 -26.72 -10.35
CA ALA A 145 -24.17 -27.88 -9.57
C ALA A 145 -23.99 -27.65 -8.06
N PHE A 146 -22.90 -26.98 -7.65
CA PHE A 146 -22.68 -26.60 -6.26
C PHE A 146 -23.74 -25.59 -5.80
N CYS A 147 -23.98 -24.52 -6.55
CA CYS A 147 -25.01 -23.53 -6.21
C CYS A 147 -26.41 -24.15 -6.11
N GLN A 148 -26.77 -25.06 -7.02
CA GLN A 148 -28.04 -25.80 -6.95
C GLN A 148 -28.12 -26.68 -5.70
N SER A 149 -27.02 -27.35 -5.33
CA SER A 149 -26.99 -28.21 -4.14
C SER A 149 -27.22 -27.45 -2.82
N LEU A 150 -26.90 -26.15 -2.80
CA LEU A 150 -27.13 -25.26 -1.65
C LEU A 150 -28.60 -24.87 -1.48
N ARG A 151 -29.43 -24.99 -2.53
CA ARG A 151 -30.86 -24.68 -2.45
C ARG A 151 -31.62 -25.62 -1.50
N GLU A 152 -31.09 -26.82 -1.31
CA GLU A 152 -31.61 -27.83 -0.38
C GLU A 152 -31.10 -27.65 1.05
N VAL A 153 -30.19 -26.69 1.29
CA VAL A 153 -29.64 -26.40 2.62
C VAL A 153 -30.47 -25.29 3.26
N PRO A 154 -30.89 -25.42 4.53
CA PRO A 154 -31.55 -24.33 5.26
C PRO A 154 -30.51 -23.25 5.64
N VAL A 155 -30.15 -22.40 4.68
CA VAL A 155 -29.21 -21.30 4.89
C VAL A 155 -29.90 -20.17 5.63
N ALA A 156 -29.50 -19.95 6.88
CA ALA A 156 -30.04 -18.89 7.74
C ALA A 156 -29.41 -17.54 7.41
N LEU A 157 -28.09 -17.53 7.16
CA LEU A 157 -27.32 -16.31 6.91
C LEU A 157 -26.20 -16.61 5.91
N LEU A 158 -26.07 -15.76 4.90
CA LEU A 158 -24.92 -15.70 4.00
C LEU A 158 -24.04 -14.52 4.41
N ALA A 159 -22.96 -14.80 5.13
CA ALA A 159 -21.96 -13.82 5.52
C ALA A 159 -20.85 -13.74 4.46
N ILE A 160 -20.62 -12.56 3.90
CA ILE A 160 -19.52 -12.30 2.96
C ILE A 160 -18.41 -11.56 3.72
N ASP A 161 -17.37 -12.29 4.09
CA ASP A 161 -16.17 -11.72 4.70
C ASP A 161 -15.28 -11.06 3.63
N GLU A 162 -14.55 -10.03 4.02
CA GLU A 162 -13.79 -9.16 3.11
C GLU A 162 -14.61 -8.70 1.87
N ALA A 163 -15.84 -8.25 2.11
CA ALA A 163 -16.80 -7.87 1.07
C ALA A 163 -16.26 -6.79 0.11
N HIS A 164 -15.23 -6.02 0.47
CA HIS A 164 -14.56 -5.11 -0.46
C HIS A 164 -14.01 -5.82 -1.71
N CYS A 165 -13.77 -7.14 -1.67
CA CYS A 165 -13.37 -7.95 -2.82
C CYS A 165 -14.42 -7.98 -3.95
N LEU A 166 -15.70 -7.69 -3.65
CA LEU A 166 -16.78 -7.56 -4.64
C LEU A 166 -16.56 -6.35 -5.56
N SER A 167 -16.05 -5.26 -5.01
CA SER A 167 -15.97 -3.99 -5.71
C SER A 167 -14.66 -3.88 -6.47
N GLN A 168 -14.74 -3.44 -7.72
CA GLN A 168 -13.53 -3.02 -8.46
C GLN A 168 -12.91 -1.75 -7.88
N TRP A 169 -13.64 -1.03 -7.02
CA TRP A 169 -13.10 0.08 -6.23
C TRP A 169 -12.35 -0.42 -4.99
N GLY A 170 -12.50 -1.69 -4.62
CA GLY A 170 -11.74 -2.32 -3.55
C GLY A 170 -10.24 -2.40 -3.86
N HIS A 171 -9.44 -2.66 -2.83
CA HIS A 171 -7.98 -2.77 -2.94
C HIS A 171 -7.51 -4.20 -3.29
N ASP A 172 -8.36 -5.21 -3.08
CA ASP A 172 -8.12 -6.61 -3.44
C ASP A 172 -9.33 -7.19 -4.20
N PHE A 173 -9.64 -6.62 -5.37
CA PHE A 173 -10.76 -7.09 -6.19
C PHE A 173 -10.57 -8.55 -6.63
N ARG A 174 -11.58 -9.39 -6.38
CA ARG A 174 -11.56 -10.82 -6.75
C ARG A 174 -12.71 -11.16 -7.69
N PRO A 175 -12.44 -11.55 -8.95
CA PRO A 175 -13.49 -11.86 -9.93
C PRO A 175 -14.52 -12.89 -9.47
N ASP A 176 -14.13 -13.84 -8.62
CA ASP A 176 -15.03 -14.89 -8.11
C ASP A 176 -16.13 -14.34 -7.20
N TYR A 177 -15.89 -13.20 -6.53
CA TYR A 177 -16.89 -12.56 -5.68
C TYR A 177 -18.07 -12.00 -6.48
N LEU A 178 -17.85 -11.57 -7.73
CA LEU A 178 -18.94 -11.03 -8.58
C LEU A 178 -20.08 -12.03 -8.81
N ARG A 179 -19.83 -13.33 -8.63
CA ARG A 179 -20.84 -14.39 -8.80
C ARG A 179 -21.75 -14.53 -7.57
N LEU A 180 -21.41 -13.92 -6.44
CA LEU A 180 -22.12 -14.12 -5.18
C LEU A 180 -23.56 -13.60 -5.23
N GLY A 181 -23.84 -12.52 -5.98
CA GLY A 181 -25.20 -12.06 -6.22
C GLY A 181 -26.07 -13.11 -6.93
N GLN A 182 -25.54 -13.70 -8.01
CA GLN A 182 -26.23 -14.77 -8.75
C GLN A 182 -26.36 -16.04 -7.90
N ALA A 183 -25.33 -16.39 -7.12
CA ALA A 183 -25.38 -17.52 -6.21
C ALA A 183 -26.44 -17.32 -5.12
N ARG A 184 -26.54 -16.12 -4.53
CA ARG A 184 -27.59 -15.75 -3.57
C ARG A 184 -28.98 -15.97 -4.15
N GLN A 185 -29.21 -15.51 -5.37
CA GLN A 185 -30.48 -15.72 -6.08
C GLN A 185 -30.78 -17.21 -6.31
N ALA A 186 -29.77 -17.99 -6.73
CA ALA A 186 -29.92 -19.43 -6.93
C ALA A 186 -30.24 -20.20 -5.63
N MET A 187 -29.77 -19.70 -4.49
CA MET A 187 -30.07 -20.24 -3.16
C MET A 187 -31.44 -19.82 -2.61
N GLY A 188 -32.20 -18.98 -3.32
CA GLY A 188 -33.50 -18.48 -2.85
C GLY A 188 -33.44 -17.19 -2.04
N ASN A 189 -32.38 -16.39 -2.21
CA ASN A 189 -32.15 -15.11 -1.52
C ASN A 189 -32.15 -15.21 0.02
N PRO A 190 -31.26 -16.02 0.62
CA PRO A 190 -31.09 -15.99 2.08
C PRO A 190 -30.70 -14.59 2.57
N GLN A 191 -30.95 -14.33 3.86
CA GLN A 191 -30.44 -13.15 4.56
C GLN A 191 -28.93 -13.04 4.31
N THR A 192 -28.45 -11.86 3.95
CA THR A 192 -27.07 -11.65 3.53
C THR A 192 -26.43 -10.46 4.22
N ALA A 193 -25.19 -10.65 4.69
CA ALA A 193 -24.42 -9.61 5.36
C ALA A 193 -23.01 -9.50 4.79
N GLY A 194 -22.61 -8.31 4.35
CA GLY A 194 -21.25 -8.02 3.90
C GLY A 194 -20.40 -7.43 5.02
N PHE A 195 -19.20 -7.96 5.26
CA PHE A 195 -18.27 -7.51 6.28
C PHE A 195 -16.95 -7.05 5.65
N THR A 196 -16.44 -5.88 6.02
CA THR A 196 -15.13 -5.42 5.54
C THR A 196 -14.44 -4.49 6.53
N ALA A 197 -13.11 -4.48 6.49
CA ALA A 197 -12.30 -3.54 7.28
C ALA A 197 -12.27 -2.13 6.70
N THR A 198 -12.27 -2.04 5.38
CA THR A 198 -12.13 -0.80 4.63
C THR A 198 -13.14 -0.79 3.50
N ALA A 199 -13.93 0.28 3.42
CA ALA A 199 -14.83 0.53 2.30
C ALA A 199 -15.14 2.01 2.18
N THR A 200 -14.68 2.61 1.09
CA THR A 200 -15.08 3.97 0.69
C THR A 200 -16.59 4.00 0.39
N PRO A 201 -17.23 5.18 0.33
CA PRO A 201 -18.64 5.31 -0.08
C PRO A 201 -18.97 4.60 -1.41
N GLU A 202 -18.04 4.61 -2.37
CA GLU A 202 -18.19 3.91 -3.65
C GLU A 202 -18.17 2.39 -3.49
N VAL A 203 -17.18 1.86 -2.75
CA VAL A 203 -17.09 0.41 -2.46
C VAL A 203 -18.35 -0.08 -1.74
N ARG A 204 -18.90 0.72 -0.81
CA ARG A 204 -20.15 0.36 -0.10
C ARG A 204 -21.34 0.21 -1.05
N ARG A 205 -21.50 1.14 -2.00
CA ARG A 205 -22.57 1.08 -3.01
C ARG A 205 -22.44 -0.16 -3.90
N ASP A 206 -21.24 -0.43 -4.39
CA ASP A 206 -20.93 -1.63 -5.18
C ASP A 206 -21.31 -2.92 -4.46
N ILE A 207 -20.95 -3.05 -3.17
CA ILE A 207 -21.24 -4.25 -2.38
C ILE A 207 -22.75 -4.47 -2.30
N ILE A 208 -23.52 -3.41 -2.00
CA ILE A 208 -24.98 -3.45 -1.90
C ILE A 208 -25.60 -3.86 -3.23
N GLU A 209 -25.15 -3.26 -4.33
CA GLU A 209 -25.65 -3.53 -5.68
C GLU A 209 -25.34 -4.97 -6.14
N ILE A 210 -24.09 -5.41 -6.01
CA ILE A 210 -23.65 -6.73 -6.49
C ILE A 210 -24.32 -7.86 -5.68
N LEU A 211 -24.46 -7.69 -4.37
CA LEU A 211 -25.16 -8.67 -3.53
C LEU A 211 -26.70 -8.55 -3.65
N GLY A 212 -27.21 -7.44 -4.18
CA GLY A 212 -28.65 -7.16 -4.30
C GLY A 212 -29.32 -6.95 -2.94
N LEU A 213 -28.63 -6.33 -1.97
CA LEU A 213 -29.18 -6.13 -0.62
C LEU A 213 -30.32 -5.11 -0.66
N SER A 214 -31.45 -5.44 -0.03
CA SER A 214 -32.63 -4.57 0.00
C SER A 214 -32.76 -3.91 1.37
N ASP A 215 -32.69 -2.58 1.42
CA ASP A 215 -32.70 -1.78 2.67
C ASP A 215 -31.80 -2.33 3.80
N PRO A 216 -30.51 -2.61 3.51
CA PRO A 216 -29.63 -3.23 4.49
C PRO A 216 -29.39 -2.32 5.69
N PHE A 217 -29.22 -2.92 6.87
CA PHE A 217 -28.61 -2.23 8.00
C PHE A 217 -27.16 -1.88 7.65
N ILE A 218 -26.85 -0.58 7.51
CA ILE A 218 -25.49 -0.12 7.23
C ILE A 218 -24.89 0.44 8.52
N THR A 219 -23.79 -0.15 8.95
CA THR A 219 -22.96 0.43 10.01
C THR A 219 -21.55 0.67 9.52
N VAL A 220 -21.03 1.85 9.82
CA VAL A 220 -19.62 2.20 9.68
C VAL A 220 -19.15 2.61 11.05
N THR A 221 -18.51 1.68 11.75
CA THR A 221 -17.87 1.99 13.03
C THR A 221 -16.51 2.60 12.73
N GLY A 222 -16.19 3.69 13.43
CA GLY A 222 -14.96 4.49 13.26
C GLY A 222 -13.73 3.72 12.73
N PHE A 223 -13.09 4.22 11.68
CA PHE A 223 -11.77 3.80 11.20
C PHE A 223 -10.65 4.32 12.13
N SER A 224 -10.99 4.96 13.24
CA SER A 224 -9.99 5.43 14.19
C SER A 224 -9.33 4.25 14.91
N ARG A 225 -8.00 4.20 14.82
CA ARG A 225 -7.14 3.31 15.60
C ARG A 225 -6.26 4.17 16.49
N PRO A 226 -6.77 4.67 17.63
CA PRO A 226 -6.06 5.64 18.46
C PRO A 226 -4.76 5.09 19.05
N ASN A 227 -4.63 3.77 19.11
CA ASN A 227 -3.42 3.10 19.55
C ASN A 227 -2.32 3.04 18.47
N LEU A 228 -2.59 3.46 17.23
CA LEU A 228 -1.62 3.46 16.14
C LEU A 228 -1.01 4.85 15.94
N SER A 229 0.32 4.93 15.95
CA SER A 229 1.08 6.11 15.55
C SER A 229 1.54 5.97 14.10
N PHE A 230 1.03 6.83 13.23
CA PHE A 230 1.44 6.87 11.82
C PHE A 230 2.60 7.85 11.61
N ARG A 231 3.61 7.42 10.84
CA ARG A 231 4.78 8.24 10.49
C ARG A 231 5.14 8.07 9.02
N VAL A 232 5.60 9.15 8.39
CA VAL A 232 6.24 9.11 7.07
C VAL A 232 7.65 9.66 7.20
N THR A 233 8.63 8.81 6.99
CA THR A 233 10.04 9.20 6.97
C THR A 233 10.50 9.35 5.52
N GLN A 234 10.86 10.57 5.14
CA GLN A 234 11.39 10.87 3.82
C GLN A 234 12.83 10.34 3.71
N CYS A 235 13.12 9.55 2.69
CA CYS A 235 14.43 8.96 2.43
C CYS A 235 14.89 9.31 1.02
N ASP A 236 16.09 9.87 0.89
CA ASP A 236 16.69 10.23 -0.41
C ASP A 236 17.22 9.00 -1.16
N ASN A 237 17.56 7.94 -0.43
CA ASN A 237 18.15 6.72 -0.96
C ASN A 237 17.88 5.50 -0.07
N HIS A 238 18.17 4.29 -0.57
CA HIS A 238 17.95 3.06 0.18
C HIS A 238 18.82 2.95 1.45
N ALA A 239 20.01 3.54 1.49
CA ALA A 239 20.86 3.45 2.69
C ALA A 239 20.18 4.10 3.91
N GLN A 240 19.52 5.25 3.71
CA GLN A 240 18.70 5.87 4.75
C GLN A 240 17.49 5.01 5.14
N LYS A 241 16.88 4.29 4.18
CA LYS A 241 15.78 3.36 4.48
C LYS A 241 16.24 2.20 5.35
N TYR A 242 17.35 1.56 5.01
CA TYR A 242 17.94 0.49 5.81
C TYR A 242 18.27 1.00 7.22
N GLN A 243 18.96 2.13 7.33
CA GLN A 243 19.29 2.72 8.64
C GLN A 243 18.03 2.98 9.49
N ARG A 244 16.95 3.51 8.91
CA ARG A 244 15.71 3.75 9.67
C ARG A 244 15.00 2.44 10.02
N LEU A 245 14.98 1.48 9.11
CA LEU A 245 14.39 0.16 9.37
C LEU A 245 15.10 -0.56 10.52
N GLU A 246 16.44 -0.52 10.55
CA GLU A 246 17.24 -1.10 11.63
C GLU A 246 16.88 -0.47 12.97
N ALA A 247 16.80 0.87 13.02
CA ALA A 247 16.39 1.59 14.22
C ALA A 247 14.96 1.21 14.68
N LEU A 248 14.01 1.02 13.75
CA LEU A 248 12.66 0.57 14.08
C LEU A 248 12.63 -0.85 14.68
N VAL A 249 13.42 -1.76 14.13
CA VAL A 249 13.53 -3.14 14.63
C VAL A 249 14.15 -3.14 16.04
N GLU A 250 15.19 -2.34 16.26
CA GLU A 250 15.82 -2.19 17.58
C GLU A 250 14.88 -1.56 18.61
N GLU A 251 14.09 -0.54 18.21
CA GLU A 251 13.17 0.19 19.09
C GLU A 251 11.95 -0.64 19.51
N HIS A 252 11.40 -1.46 18.62
CA HIS A 252 10.08 -2.09 18.81
C HIS A 252 10.10 -3.63 18.82
N GLY A 253 11.17 -4.26 18.35
CA GLY A 253 11.36 -5.72 18.37
C GLY A 253 10.47 -6.50 17.41
N THR A 254 9.18 -6.65 17.74
CA THR A 254 8.24 -7.48 16.95
C THR A 254 7.51 -6.66 15.89
N GLY A 255 7.59 -7.07 14.62
CA GLY A 255 6.95 -6.32 13.55
C GLY A 255 6.90 -6.97 12.18
N ILE A 256 6.29 -6.24 11.24
CA ILE A 256 6.15 -6.64 9.84
C ILE A 256 6.81 -5.57 8.96
N VAL A 257 7.57 -5.98 7.97
CA VAL A 257 8.22 -5.12 6.98
C VAL A 257 7.66 -5.44 5.60
N TYR A 258 6.94 -4.50 5.01
CA TYR A 258 6.36 -4.63 3.68
C TYR A 258 7.30 -4.11 2.59
N CYS A 259 7.50 -4.93 1.57
CA CYS A 259 8.29 -4.65 0.38
C CYS A 259 7.46 -4.88 -0.89
N ALA A 260 7.72 -4.12 -1.95
CA ALA A 260 6.95 -4.20 -3.19
C ALA A 260 7.32 -5.44 -4.04
N THR A 261 8.53 -5.99 -3.90
CA THR A 261 9.02 -7.08 -4.75
C THR A 261 9.65 -8.22 -3.96
N ARG A 262 9.65 -9.43 -4.54
CA ARG A 262 10.31 -10.62 -3.97
C ARG A 262 11.79 -10.38 -3.71
N LYS A 263 12.46 -9.79 -4.70
CA LYS A 263 13.87 -9.41 -4.60
C LYS A 263 14.13 -8.46 -3.42
N ARG A 264 13.25 -7.47 -3.20
CA ARG A 264 13.40 -6.56 -2.05
C ARG A 264 13.17 -7.30 -0.72
N VAL A 265 12.23 -8.23 -0.65
CA VAL A 265 12.03 -9.07 0.55
C VAL A 265 13.31 -9.84 0.87
N GLU A 266 13.94 -10.47 -0.12
CA GLU A 266 15.21 -11.17 0.05
C GLU A 266 16.32 -10.23 0.53
N GLU A 267 16.53 -9.09 -0.15
CA GLU A 267 17.57 -8.11 0.20
C GLU A 267 17.39 -7.54 1.62
N VAL A 268 16.15 -7.21 2.02
CA VAL A 268 15.85 -6.70 3.36
C VAL A 268 16.00 -7.79 4.42
N SER A 269 15.59 -9.03 4.10
CA SER A 269 15.78 -10.17 4.99
C SER A 269 17.26 -10.44 5.25
N ASP A 270 18.10 -10.39 4.21
CA ASP A 270 19.55 -10.60 4.34
C ASP A 270 20.19 -9.50 5.22
N SER A 271 19.80 -8.24 5.01
CA SER A 271 20.28 -7.10 5.81
C SER A 271 19.95 -7.26 7.29
N LEU A 272 18.70 -7.57 7.63
CA LEU A 272 18.27 -7.73 9.03
C LEU A 272 18.84 -9.01 9.67
N THR A 273 18.98 -10.09 8.89
CA THR A 273 19.62 -11.33 9.38
C THR A 273 21.08 -11.09 9.76
N SER A 274 21.79 -10.23 9.01
CA SER A 274 23.17 -9.83 9.30
C SER A 274 23.32 -9.11 10.65
N LEU A 275 22.23 -8.57 11.20
CA LEU A 275 22.15 -7.91 12.50
C LEU A 275 21.68 -8.84 13.63
N GLY A 276 21.47 -10.13 13.33
CA GLY A 276 21.02 -11.12 14.31
C GLY A 276 19.51 -11.13 14.58
N VAL A 277 18.71 -10.44 13.75
CA VAL A 277 17.25 -10.40 13.89
C VAL A 277 16.65 -11.76 13.53
N LYS A 278 15.78 -12.30 14.40
CA LYS A 278 15.05 -13.54 14.13
C LYS A 278 13.84 -13.23 13.25
N LEU A 279 13.95 -13.52 11.96
CA LEU A 279 12.89 -13.19 11.00
C LEU A 279 12.41 -14.36 10.16
N VAL A 280 11.29 -14.14 9.46
CA VAL A 280 10.85 -14.92 8.30
C VAL A 280 10.77 -14.02 7.07
N ALA A 281 11.14 -14.57 5.91
CA ALA A 281 10.80 -13.99 4.62
C ALA A 281 9.47 -14.59 4.14
N TYR A 282 8.61 -13.80 3.50
CA TYR A 282 7.36 -14.30 2.91
C TYR A 282 7.00 -13.59 1.60
N HIS A 283 6.88 -14.37 0.53
CA HIS A 283 6.39 -13.84 -0.75
C HIS A 283 5.80 -14.94 -1.64
N GLY A 284 4.97 -14.55 -2.61
CA GLY A 284 4.27 -15.48 -3.51
C GLY A 284 5.17 -16.34 -4.42
N GLY A 285 6.49 -16.15 -4.41
CA GLY A 285 7.46 -17.03 -5.07
C GLY A 285 7.88 -18.27 -4.28
N MET A 286 7.57 -18.33 -2.98
CA MET A 286 7.85 -19.49 -2.12
C MET A 286 6.88 -20.62 -2.40
N ASP A 287 7.29 -21.86 -2.12
CA ASP A 287 6.39 -23.00 -2.20
C ASP A 287 5.32 -22.96 -1.08
N ASP A 288 4.24 -23.73 -1.24
CA ASP A 288 3.12 -23.73 -0.28
C ASP A 288 3.55 -24.16 1.13
N ARG A 289 4.47 -25.12 1.23
CA ARG A 289 4.95 -25.65 2.51
C ARG A 289 5.83 -24.63 3.23
N GLU A 290 6.76 -23.99 2.51
CA GLU A 290 7.61 -22.92 3.02
C GLU A 290 6.79 -21.73 3.52
N ARG A 291 5.73 -21.35 2.78
CA ARG A 291 4.80 -20.30 3.21
C ARG A 291 4.09 -20.67 4.50
N GLU A 292 3.57 -21.90 4.60
CA GLU A 292 2.90 -22.40 5.80
C GLU A 292 3.86 -22.44 7.00
N GLU A 293 5.08 -22.94 6.82
CA GLU A 293 6.12 -22.98 7.85
C GLU A 293 6.52 -21.57 8.33
N ALA A 294 6.75 -20.63 7.40
CA ALA A 294 7.09 -19.25 7.71
C ALA A 294 5.96 -18.52 8.47
N GLN A 295 4.72 -18.68 7.99
CA GLN A 295 3.55 -18.11 8.65
C GLN A 295 3.37 -18.68 10.06
N ASN A 296 3.44 -20.00 10.22
CA ASN A 296 3.33 -20.65 11.52
C ASN A 296 4.46 -20.25 12.47
N ALA A 297 5.68 -20.07 11.97
CA ALA A 297 6.80 -19.63 12.79
C ALA A 297 6.59 -18.19 13.33
N PHE A 298 6.04 -17.29 12.52
CA PHE A 298 5.72 -15.93 12.96
C PHE A 298 4.53 -15.90 13.92
N LEU A 299 3.43 -16.61 13.61
CA LEU A 299 2.22 -16.66 14.45
C LEU A 299 2.50 -17.28 15.82
N ASN A 300 3.29 -18.35 15.87
CA ASN A 300 3.65 -19.04 17.11
C ASN A 300 4.84 -18.39 17.85
N ARG A 301 5.18 -17.13 17.55
CA ARG A 301 6.23 -16.35 18.22
C ARG A 301 7.61 -17.03 18.20
N LYS A 302 7.91 -17.86 17.19
CA LYS A 302 9.24 -18.43 16.97
C LYS A 302 10.18 -17.42 16.29
N ARG A 303 9.60 -16.41 15.64
CA ARG A 303 10.27 -15.34 14.89
C ARG A 303 9.62 -14.01 15.25
N ASP A 304 10.42 -12.97 15.39
CA ASP A 304 9.98 -11.67 15.89
C ASP A 304 9.58 -10.73 14.74
N VAL A 305 10.26 -10.84 13.60
CA VAL A 305 10.02 -10.00 12.43
C VAL A 305 9.58 -10.83 11.23
N ALA A 306 8.66 -10.30 10.44
CA ALA A 306 8.35 -10.83 9.12
C ALA A 306 8.67 -9.79 8.05
N VAL A 307 9.45 -10.17 7.03
CA VAL A 307 9.72 -9.34 5.85
C VAL A 307 8.96 -9.93 4.68
N ALA A 308 8.12 -9.15 4.05
CA ALA A 308 7.18 -9.72 3.10
C ALA A 308 6.63 -8.78 2.03
N THR A 309 6.09 -9.37 0.96
CA THR A 309 5.19 -8.64 0.06
C THR A 309 3.77 -8.58 0.64
N ASN A 310 2.86 -7.87 -0.02
CA ASN A 310 1.43 -7.85 0.30
C ASN A 310 0.76 -9.25 0.37
N ALA A 311 1.42 -10.30 -0.12
CA ALA A 311 0.99 -11.69 0.02
C ALA A 311 0.95 -12.13 1.50
N PHE A 312 1.79 -11.54 2.35
CA PHE A 312 1.79 -11.77 3.79
C PHE A 312 0.85 -10.80 4.46
N GLY A 313 -0.42 -11.17 4.55
CA GLY A 313 -1.39 -10.20 5.02
C GLY A 313 -2.69 -10.81 5.45
N MET A 314 -3.61 -11.00 4.51
CA MET A 314 -4.94 -11.50 4.83
C MET A 314 -4.81 -12.76 5.72
N GLY A 315 -5.48 -12.77 6.88
CA GLY A 315 -5.45 -13.89 7.82
C GLY A 315 -4.36 -13.92 8.90
N ILE A 316 -3.36 -13.05 8.89
CA ILE A 316 -2.40 -12.97 10.01
C ILE A 316 -3.09 -12.35 11.22
N ASP A 317 -3.18 -13.10 12.33
CA ASP A 317 -3.73 -12.64 13.61
C ASP A 317 -2.77 -12.82 14.78
N ARG A 318 -1.59 -12.21 14.65
CA ARG A 318 -0.67 -12.03 15.78
C ARG A 318 -1.00 -10.71 16.49
N SER A 319 -1.45 -10.78 17.74
CA SER A 319 -1.94 -9.59 18.45
C SER A 319 -0.84 -8.62 18.89
N ASP A 320 0.36 -9.16 19.15
CA ASP A 320 1.50 -8.47 19.75
C ASP A 320 2.45 -7.78 18.75
N VAL A 321 2.00 -7.54 17.51
CA VAL A 321 2.80 -6.79 16.53
C VAL A 321 2.94 -5.33 16.97
N ARG A 322 4.18 -4.89 17.22
CA ARG A 322 4.48 -3.54 17.73
C ARG A 322 4.79 -2.54 16.63
N PHE A 323 5.38 -2.97 15.52
CA PHE A 323 5.58 -2.09 14.37
C PHE A 323 5.16 -2.72 13.04
N VAL A 324 4.73 -1.86 12.12
CA VAL A 324 4.59 -2.17 10.69
C VAL A 324 5.38 -1.11 9.92
N ALA A 325 6.38 -1.55 9.16
CA ALA A 325 7.20 -0.70 8.33
C ALA A 325 6.90 -0.97 6.86
N HIS A 326 6.64 0.09 6.09
CA HIS A 326 6.56 0.02 4.64
C HIS A 326 7.89 0.47 4.06
N PHE A 327 8.73 -0.49 3.69
CA PHE A 327 10.02 -0.21 3.07
C PHE A 327 9.84 0.39 1.68
N ASP A 328 8.84 -0.08 0.92
CA ASP A 328 8.43 0.51 -0.35
C ASP A 328 7.01 1.09 -0.22
N VAL A 329 6.70 2.11 -1.02
CA VAL A 329 5.37 2.74 -1.01
C VAL A 329 4.29 1.74 -1.48
N PRO A 330 3.16 1.61 -0.75
CA PRO A 330 2.01 0.83 -1.19
C PRO A 330 1.32 1.44 -2.41
N GLY A 331 0.58 0.61 -3.16
CA GLY A 331 -0.15 1.05 -4.35
C GLY A 331 -1.35 1.95 -4.05
N SER A 332 -1.85 1.96 -2.81
CA SER A 332 -3.00 2.78 -2.42
C SER A 332 -3.08 3.03 -0.90
N PRO A 333 -3.83 4.06 -0.45
CA PRO A 333 -4.09 4.29 0.97
C PRO A 333 -4.83 3.15 1.66
N GLU A 334 -5.71 2.44 0.94
CA GLU A 334 -6.43 1.28 1.48
C GLU A 334 -5.47 0.14 1.83
N ALA A 335 -4.54 -0.19 0.92
CA ALA A 335 -3.52 -1.20 1.18
C ALA A 335 -2.64 -0.79 2.37
N TYR A 336 -2.16 0.45 2.38
CA TYR A 336 -1.35 0.99 3.48
C TYR A 336 -2.07 0.88 4.82
N TYR A 337 -3.33 1.32 4.90
CA TYR A 337 -4.09 1.31 6.14
C TYR A 337 -4.43 -0.10 6.62
N GLN A 338 -4.79 -1.03 5.72
CA GLN A 338 -5.04 -2.43 6.07
C GLN A 338 -3.78 -3.12 6.59
N GLU A 339 -2.64 -2.89 5.93
CA GLU A 339 -1.33 -3.42 6.31
C GLU A 339 -0.84 -2.83 7.64
N ALA A 340 -0.92 -1.51 7.80
CA ALA A 340 -0.59 -0.81 9.05
C ALA A 340 -1.46 -1.26 10.23
N GLY A 341 -2.75 -1.50 9.98
CA GLY A 341 -3.74 -1.96 10.97
C GLY A 341 -3.46 -3.33 11.59
N ARG A 342 -2.40 -4.03 11.14
CA ARG A 342 -1.88 -5.27 11.75
C ARG A 342 -1.11 -5.02 13.04
N ALA A 343 -0.57 -3.82 13.23
CA ALA A 343 0.02 -3.44 14.51
C ALA A 343 -1.06 -3.29 15.60
N GLY A 344 -0.66 -3.50 16.85
CA GLY A 344 -1.44 -3.13 18.04
C GLY A 344 -2.85 -3.73 18.10
N ARG A 345 -3.04 -4.99 17.69
CA ARG A 345 -4.38 -5.62 17.72
C ARG A 345 -4.86 -5.97 19.13
N ASP A 346 -3.92 -6.08 20.07
CA ASP A 346 -4.16 -6.15 21.51
C ASP A 346 -4.63 -4.80 22.11
N GLY A 347 -4.63 -3.71 21.35
CA GLY A 347 -4.99 -2.37 21.81
C GLY A 347 -3.80 -1.57 22.35
N GLU A 348 -2.65 -2.20 22.52
CA GLU A 348 -1.41 -1.53 22.93
C GLU A 348 -0.84 -0.65 21.81
N PRO A 349 0.06 0.30 22.13
CA PRO A 349 0.69 1.17 21.13
C PRO A 349 1.33 0.38 19.97
N GLY A 350 0.97 0.76 18.75
CA GLY A 350 1.53 0.23 17.50
C GLY A 350 2.12 1.35 16.65
N PHE A 351 3.27 1.10 16.03
CA PHE A 351 4.01 2.08 15.24
C PHE A 351 3.96 1.73 13.75
N CYS A 352 3.41 2.63 12.94
CA CYS A 352 3.20 2.41 11.51
C CYS A 352 4.01 3.42 10.72
N GLU A 353 5.09 2.98 10.07
CA GLU A 353 6.04 3.89 9.42
C GLU A 353 6.24 3.59 7.93
N LEU A 354 6.00 4.61 7.10
CA LEU A 354 6.31 4.59 5.67
C LEU A 354 7.68 5.20 5.41
N LEU A 355 8.61 4.42 4.88
CA LEU A 355 9.93 4.87 4.43
C LEU A 355 9.80 5.36 2.98
N PHE A 356 9.47 6.63 2.82
CA PHE A 356 9.06 7.18 1.52
C PHE A 356 10.24 7.70 0.71
N ASN A 357 10.39 7.19 -0.50
CA ASN A 357 11.16 7.81 -1.57
C ASN A 357 10.25 7.85 -2.82
N TYR A 358 10.14 9.01 -3.47
CA TYR A 358 9.30 9.14 -4.66
C TYR A 358 9.72 8.20 -5.79
N ALA A 359 11.01 7.86 -5.91
CA ALA A 359 11.50 6.96 -6.96
C ALA A 359 10.85 5.56 -6.89
N ASP A 360 10.35 5.13 -5.73
CA ASP A 360 9.73 3.82 -5.56
C ASP A 360 8.32 3.75 -6.15
N THR A 361 7.68 4.90 -6.45
CA THR A 361 6.37 4.91 -7.12
C THR A 361 6.45 4.23 -8.48
N SER A 362 7.62 4.27 -9.15
CA SER A 362 7.86 3.58 -10.42
C SER A 362 7.56 2.08 -10.38
N THR A 363 7.75 1.43 -9.21
CA THR A 363 7.40 0.02 -9.03
C THR A 363 5.89 -0.18 -9.02
N GLN A 364 5.15 0.73 -8.35
CA GLN A 364 3.69 0.70 -8.34
C GLN A 364 3.11 1.09 -9.70
N GLU A 365 3.67 2.07 -10.39
CA GLU A 365 3.31 2.44 -11.77
C GLU A 365 3.46 1.23 -12.72
N PHE A 366 4.57 0.49 -12.61
CA PHE A 366 4.76 -0.76 -13.37
C PHE A 366 3.68 -1.81 -13.07
N PHE A 367 3.28 -1.96 -11.79
CA PHE A 367 2.18 -2.85 -11.42
C PHE A 367 0.84 -2.39 -11.99
N ILE A 368 0.55 -1.08 -11.94
CA ILE A 368 -0.67 -0.49 -12.48
C ILE A 368 -0.72 -0.68 -14.00
N GLU A 369 0.36 -0.43 -14.72
CA GLU A 369 0.45 -0.64 -16.17
C GLU A 369 0.18 -2.10 -16.55
N GLY A 370 0.79 -3.06 -15.84
CA GLY A 370 0.54 -4.48 -16.11
C GLY A 370 -0.84 -4.97 -15.68
N ALA A 371 -1.47 -4.35 -14.67
CA ALA A 371 -2.85 -4.63 -14.27
C ALA A 371 -3.90 -3.99 -15.21
N ASN A 372 -3.48 -3.01 -16.02
CA ASN A 372 -4.33 -2.25 -16.94
C ASN A 372 -3.77 -2.29 -18.37
N PRO A 373 -3.75 -3.47 -19.02
CA PRO A 373 -3.25 -3.60 -20.39
C PRO A 373 -4.12 -2.77 -21.35
N PRO A 374 -3.52 -2.05 -22.32
CA PRO A 374 -4.29 -1.27 -23.27
C PRO A 374 -5.13 -2.18 -24.17
N PRO A 375 -6.26 -1.69 -24.72
CA PRO A 375 -7.12 -2.48 -25.62
C PRO A 375 -6.35 -3.10 -26.79
N SER A 376 -5.35 -2.40 -27.34
CA SER A 376 -4.47 -2.91 -28.39
C SER A 376 -3.71 -4.18 -27.98
N LEU A 377 -3.17 -4.23 -26.76
CA LEU A 377 -2.49 -5.43 -26.25
C LEU A 377 -3.46 -6.60 -26.07
N ILE A 378 -4.67 -6.33 -25.55
CA ILE A 378 -5.71 -7.36 -25.36
C ILE A 378 -6.08 -7.99 -26.71
N ARG A 379 -6.31 -7.16 -27.73
CA ARG A 379 -6.63 -7.60 -29.09
C ARG A 379 -5.48 -8.41 -29.69
N HIS A 380 -4.24 -7.95 -29.53
CA HIS A 380 -3.06 -8.63 -30.06
C HIS A 380 -2.84 -10.00 -29.40
N VAL A 381 -3.00 -10.10 -28.07
CA VAL A 381 -2.93 -11.39 -27.35
C VAL A 381 -3.98 -12.37 -27.89
N TYR A 382 -5.21 -11.90 -28.14
CA TYR A 382 -6.25 -12.74 -28.73
C TYR A 382 -5.90 -13.22 -30.15
N ASP A 383 -5.36 -12.34 -30.99
CA ASP A 383 -4.96 -12.71 -32.35
C ASP A 383 -3.82 -13.75 -32.35
N ILE A 384 -2.86 -13.65 -31.44
CA ILE A 384 -1.79 -14.65 -31.29
C ILE A 384 -2.36 -16.00 -30.82
N LEU A 385 -3.27 -16.00 -29.83
CA LEU A 385 -3.95 -17.23 -29.40
C LEU A 385 -4.69 -17.89 -30.55
N ARG A 386 -5.41 -17.10 -31.36
CA ARG A 386 -6.14 -17.59 -32.53
C ARG A 386 -5.20 -18.18 -33.58
N ALA A 387 -4.06 -17.53 -33.85
CA ALA A 387 -3.06 -18.02 -34.80
C ALA A 387 -2.42 -19.36 -34.37
N HIS A 388 -2.35 -19.63 -33.07
CA HIS A 388 -1.80 -20.87 -32.50
C HIS A 388 -2.88 -21.89 -32.10
N ALA A 389 -4.14 -21.62 -32.42
CA ALA A 389 -5.24 -22.50 -32.03
C ALA A 389 -5.41 -23.66 -33.03
N THR A 390 -5.39 -24.88 -32.51
CA THR A 390 -5.81 -26.09 -33.23
C THR A 390 -7.14 -26.55 -32.63
N ASP A 391 -8.16 -26.74 -33.46
CA ASP A 391 -9.53 -27.07 -33.02
C ASP A 391 -10.08 -26.12 -31.93
N GLY A 392 -9.76 -24.82 -32.06
CA GLY A 392 -10.17 -23.78 -31.13
C GLY A 392 -9.44 -23.78 -29.79
N VAL A 393 -8.37 -24.58 -29.64
CA VAL A 393 -7.55 -24.66 -28.42
C VAL A 393 -6.12 -24.22 -28.72
N ALA A 394 -5.62 -23.26 -27.94
CA ALA A 394 -4.25 -22.79 -27.96
C ALA A 394 -3.51 -23.24 -26.69
N LEU A 395 -2.37 -23.92 -26.87
CA LEU A 395 -1.47 -24.36 -25.80
C LEU A 395 -0.20 -23.50 -25.80
N VAL A 396 -0.37 -22.19 -25.54
CA VAL A 396 0.74 -21.24 -25.54
C VAL A 396 1.02 -20.77 -24.11
N PRO A 397 2.23 -20.99 -23.58
CA PRO A 397 2.65 -20.42 -22.29
C PRO A 397 2.57 -18.89 -22.28
N ILE A 398 2.27 -18.30 -21.11
CA ILE A 398 2.15 -16.83 -20.97
C ILE A 398 3.44 -16.12 -21.40
N ARG A 399 4.60 -16.69 -21.08
CA ARG A 399 5.91 -16.14 -21.46
C ARG A 399 6.10 -16.06 -22.97
N ASP A 400 5.61 -17.05 -23.71
CA ASP A 400 5.74 -17.10 -25.17
C ASP A 400 4.74 -16.16 -25.85
N LEU A 401 3.55 -16.00 -25.27
CA LEU A 401 2.61 -14.94 -25.66
C LEU A 401 3.23 -13.55 -25.43
N ALA A 402 3.85 -13.32 -24.28
CA ALA A 402 4.53 -12.07 -23.96
C ALA A 402 5.65 -11.74 -24.92
N ALA A 403 6.48 -12.74 -25.28
CA ALA A 403 7.52 -12.58 -26.28
C ALA A 403 6.93 -12.23 -27.67
N SER A 404 5.84 -12.89 -28.06
CA SER A 404 5.21 -12.71 -29.38
C SER A 404 4.57 -11.33 -29.56
N VAL A 405 3.99 -10.76 -28.49
CA VAL A 405 3.39 -9.41 -28.53
C VAL A 405 4.39 -8.29 -28.18
N GLY A 406 5.65 -8.64 -27.90
CA GLY A 406 6.68 -7.68 -27.48
C GLY A 406 6.38 -7.01 -26.14
N ALA A 407 5.66 -7.69 -25.25
CA ALA A 407 5.35 -7.14 -23.93
C ALA A 407 6.62 -7.03 -23.08
N LYS A 408 6.74 -5.93 -22.33
CA LYS A 408 7.86 -5.71 -21.39
C LYS A 408 7.87 -6.71 -20.23
N ASN A 409 6.72 -7.29 -19.91
CA ASN A 409 6.54 -8.27 -18.83
C ASN A 409 5.35 -9.20 -19.08
N ASP A 410 5.31 -10.33 -18.38
CA ASP A 410 4.25 -11.34 -18.47
C ASP A 410 2.92 -10.89 -17.81
N MET A 411 2.98 -9.91 -16.92
CA MET A 411 1.84 -9.45 -16.13
C MET A 411 0.76 -8.80 -17.00
N GLY A 412 1.15 -7.94 -17.94
CA GLY A 412 0.22 -7.35 -18.90
C GLY A 412 -0.54 -8.39 -19.73
N VAL A 413 0.15 -9.46 -20.15
CA VAL A 413 -0.47 -10.57 -20.89
C VAL A 413 -1.39 -11.39 -19.99
N SER A 414 -0.98 -11.68 -18.75
CA SER A 414 -1.83 -12.36 -17.78
C SER A 414 -3.13 -11.60 -17.51
N SER A 415 -3.04 -10.27 -17.35
CA SER A 415 -4.20 -9.38 -17.20
C SER A 415 -5.08 -9.38 -18.46
N ALA A 416 -4.49 -9.33 -19.65
CA ALA A 416 -5.22 -9.41 -20.92
C ALA A 416 -6.01 -10.72 -21.05
N LEU A 417 -5.38 -11.86 -20.69
CA LEU A 417 -6.06 -13.16 -20.64
C LEU A 417 -7.20 -13.18 -19.62
N SER A 418 -7.02 -12.56 -18.46
CA SER A 418 -8.08 -12.44 -17.45
C SER A 418 -9.28 -11.64 -17.96
N ILE A 419 -9.04 -10.52 -18.65
CA ILE A 419 -10.08 -9.68 -19.26
C ILE A 419 -10.81 -10.46 -20.35
N LEU A 420 -10.08 -11.08 -21.28
CA LEU A 420 -10.69 -11.92 -22.34
C LEU A 420 -11.55 -13.04 -21.75
N GLY A 421 -11.12 -13.67 -20.65
CA GLY A 421 -11.88 -14.71 -19.98
C GLY A 421 -13.16 -14.18 -19.33
N ARG A 422 -13.09 -13.01 -18.69
CA ARG A 422 -14.24 -12.37 -18.02
C ARG A 422 -15.34 -11.97 -19.01
N HIS A 423 -14.96 -11.49 -20.19
CA HIS A 423 -15.91 -11.11 -21.25
C HIS A 423 -16.33 -12.29 -22.14
N GLY A 424 -15.96 -13.53 -21.78
CA GLY A 424 -16.41 -14.73 -22.47
C GLY A 424 -15.81 -14.90 -23.87
N HIS A 425 -14.62 -14.34 -24.13
CA HIS A 425 -13.90 -14.56 -25.38
C HIS A 425 -13.02 -15.80 -25.33
N ILE A 426 -12.52 -16.15 -24.15
CA ILE A 426 -11.69 -17.34 -23.93
C ILE A 426 -12.11 -18.09 -22.66
N MET A 427 -11.74 -19.36 -22.58
CA MET A 427 -11.84 -20.18 -21.38
C MET A 427 -10.50 -20.88 -21.13
N ARG A 428 -9.91 -20.68 -19.95
CA ARG A 428 -8.66 -21.32 -19.55
C ARG A 428 -8.92 -22.59 -18.74
N PHE A 429 -8.14 -23.62 -18.97
CA PHE A 429 -8.25 -24.90 -18.27
C PHE A 429 -6.87 -25.50 -17.98
N ASP A 430 -6.78 -26.29 -16.92
CA ASP A 430 -5.57 -27.04 -16.58
C ASP A 430 -5.43 -28.26 -17.51
N VAL A 431 -4.23 -28.50 -18.02
CA VAL A 431 -3.92 -29.66 -18.86
C VAL A 431 -3.28 -30.72 -17.96
N ALA A 432 -3.87 -31.91 -17.91
CA ALA A 432 -3.40 -32.97 -17.03
C ALA A 432 -1.94 -33.35 -17.33
N GLY A 433 -1.07 -33.30 -16.31
CA GLY A 433 0.35 -33.64 -16.43
C GLY A 433 1.23 -32.52 -16.98
N GLU A 434 0.67 -31.37 -17.39
CA GLU A 434 1.42 -30.21 -17.86
C GLU A 434 1.36 -29.05 -16.87
N ARG A 435 2.46 -28.29 -16.78
CA ARG A 435 2.49 -27.02 -16.03
C ARG A 435 1.81 -25.87 -16.79
N THR A 436 1.50 -26.07 -18.07
CA THR A 436 0.92 -25.05 -18.94
C THR A 436 -0.60 -25.17 -18.94
N ARG A 437 -1.29 -24.02 -18.83
CA ARG A 437 -2.75 -23.95 -18.97
C ARG A 437 -3.14 -23.83 -20.44
N GLY A 438 -4.07 -24.65 -20.88
CA GLY A 438 -4.69 -24.53 -22.19
C GLY A 438 -5.69 -23.37 -22.23
N THR A 439 -5.86 -22.80 -23.42
CA THR A 439 -6.79 -21.70 -23.68
C THR A 439 -7.72 -22.06 -24.82
N ARG A 440 -9.01 -22.23 -24.55
CA ARG A 440 -10.04 -22.42 -25.56
C ARG A 440 -10.59 -21.06 -26.01
N LEU A 441 -10.62 -20.80 -27.31
CA LEU A 441 -11.31 -19.64 -27.86
C LEU A 441 -12.81 -19.95 -27.94
N LEU A 442 -13.63 -19.06 -27.40
CA LEU A 442 -15.10 -19.19 -27.44
C LEU A 442 -15.70 -18.55 -28.69
N ARG A 443 -14.95 -17.67 -29.38
CA ARG A 443 -15.32 -17.01 -30.64
C ARG A 443 -14.18 -17.03 -31.67
N PRO A 444 -13.63 -18.20 -32.06
CA PRO A 444 -12.46 -18.30 -32.93
C PRO A 444 -12.62 -17.61 -34.30
N GLU A 445 -13.86 -17.41 -34.77
CA GLU A 445 -14.22 -16.73 -36.00
C GLU A 445 -14.01 -15.20 -35.97
N VAL A 446 -13.96 -14.60 -34.78
CA VAL A 446 -13.78 -13.15 -34.60
C VAL A 446 -12.28 -12.81 -34.63
N SER A 447 -11.93 -11.66 -35.21
CA SER A 447 -10.56 -11.13 -35.14
C SER A 447 -10.38 -10.23 -33.93
N GLY A 448 -9.14 -10.09 -33.42
CA GLY A 448 -8.85 -9.19 -32.31
C GLY A 448 -9.38 -7.77 -32.56
N ALA A 449 -9.22 -7.25 -33.79
CA ALA A 449 -9.76 -5.95 -34.20
C ALA A 449 -11.29 -5.80 -34.06
N ARG A 450 -12.05 -6.91 -34.12
CA ARG A 450 -13.51 -6.96 -33.99
C ARG A 450 -13.99 -7.40 -32.60
N LEU A 451 -13.07 -7.54 -31.64
CA LEU A 451 -13.46 -7.78 -30.26
C LEU A 451 -14.15 -6.55 -29.68
N GLU A 452 -15.35 -6.77 -29.17
CA GLU A 452 -16.09 -5.82 -28.35
C GLU A 452 -15.42 -5.75 -26.97
N LEU A 453 -14.63 -4.71 -26.76
CA LEU A 453 -14.04 -4.39 -25.46
C LEU A 453 -14.71 -3.13 -24.94
N ASP A 454 -15.07 -3.13 -23.66
CA ASP A 454 -15.49 -1.92 -22.96
C ASP A 454 -14.27 -1.04 -22.69
N GLU A 455 -13.80 -0.33 -23.72
CA GLU A 455 -12.62 0.52 -23.63
C GLU A 455 -12.80 1.64 -22.60
N ALA A 456 -14.02 2.14 -22.44
CA ALA A 456 -14.34 3.16 -21.44
C ALA A 456 -14.12 2.63 -20.03
N ALA A 457 -14.63 1.43 -19.71
CA ALA A 457 -14.40 0.80 -18.41
C ALA A 457 -12.92 0.47 -18.16
N LEU A 458 -12.17 0.06 -19.19
CA LEU A 458 -10.72 -0.20 -19.08
C LEU A 458 -9.92 1.07 -18.79
N MET A 459 -10.20 2.17 -19.52
CA MET A 459 -9.56 3.46 -19.29
C MET A 459 -9.92 4.02 -17.92
N GLU A 460 -11.18 3.91 -17.51
CA GLU A 460 -11.63 4.36 -16.20
C GLU A 460 -10.97 3.56 -15.08
N LYS A 461 -10.86 2.23 -15.19
CA LYS A 461 -10.09 1.42 -14.25
C LYS A 461 -8.63 1.88 -14.15
N SER A 462 -7.97 2.09 -15.28
CA SER A 462 -6.58 2.58 -15.29
C SER A 462 -6.44 3.93 -14.59
N ARG A 463 -7.33 4.88 -14.89
CA ARG A 463 -7.37 6.21 -14.26
C ARG A 463 -7.54 6.11 -12.75
N ARG A 464 -8.41 5.21 -12.28
CA ARG A 464 -8.66 4.97 -10.84
C ARG A 464 -7.45 4.39 -10.12
N ASP A 465 -6.81 3.38 -10.71
CA ASP A 465 -5.62 2.75 -10.12
C ASP A 465 -4.48 3.77 -9.97
N HIS A 466 -4.30 4.67 -10.96
CA HIS A 466 -3.35 5.80 -10.84
C HIS A 466 -3.77 6.82 -9.77
N ALA A 467 -5.05 7.19 -9.70
CA ALA A 467 -5.55 8.13 -8.69
C ALA A 467 -5.37 7.65 -7.25
N LYS A 468 -5.42 6.33 -7.02
CA LYS A 468 -5.10 5.69 -5.74
C LYS A 468 -3.63 5.90 -5.36
N LEU A 469 -2.70 5.64 -6.28
CA LEU A 469 -1.28 5.87 -6.05
C LEU A 469 -0.98 7.36 -5.82
N GLU A 470 -1.60 8.26 -6.59
CA GLU A 470 -1.49 9.70 -6.35
C GLU A 470 -1.98 10.10 -4.96
N SER A 471 -3.05 9.47 -4.47
CA SER A 471 -3.56 9.72 -3.11
C SER A 471 -2.54 9.28 -2.05
N MET A 472 -1.83 8.17 -2.28
CA MET A 472 -0.74 7.74 -1.39
C MET A 472 0.45 8.72 -1.39
N VAL A 473 0.79 9.28 -2.57
CA VAL A 473 1.81 10.35 -2.68
C VAL A 473 1.35 11.62 -1.95
N LYS A 474 0.08 12.01 -2.10
CA LYS A 474 -0.51 13.15 -1.37
C LYS A 474 -0.47 12.92 0.15
N TYR A 475 -0.74 11.70 0.61
CA TYR A 475 -0.59 11.33 2.02
C TYR A 475 0.85 11.48 2.49
N ALA A 476 1.83 10.96 1.73
CA ALA A 476 3.25 11.01 2.10
C ALA A 476 3.76 12.45 2.27
N TYR A 477 3.38 13.36 1.37
CA TYR A 477 3.77 14.78 1.42
C TYR A 477 2.85 15.67 2.26
N GLY A 478 1.73 15.16 2.75
CA GLY A 478 0.76 15.93 3.53
C GLY A 478 1.35 16.50 4.82
N ALA A 479 0.97 17.73 5.18
CA ALA A 479 1.40 18.41 6.41
C ALA A 479 0.33 18.39 7.53
N GLY A 480 -0.82 17.77 7.28
CA GLY A 480 -1.91 17.58 8.25
C GLY A 480 -1.72 16.35 9.14
N CYS A 481 -2.61 16.14 10.10
CA CYS A 481 -2.59 14.90 10.89
C CYS A 481 -2.75 13.69 9.97
N ARG A 482 -1.87 12.69 10.12
CA ARG A 482 -1.87 11.49 9.27
C ARG A 482 -3.14 10.67 9.44
N GLN A 483 -3.57 10.50 10.69
CA GLN A 483 -4.76 9.72 11.01
C GLN A 483 -6.02 10.43 10.51
N GLU A 484 -6.19 11.72 10.80
CA GLU A 484 -7.27 12.56 10.28
C GLU A 484 -7.38 12.48 8.75
N TRP A 485 -6.25 12.59 8.03
CA TRP A 485 -6.23 12.43 6.58
C TRP A 485 -6.80 11.07 6.13
N MET A 486 -6.42 9.99 6.84
CA MET A 486 -6.86 8.64 6.53
C MET A 486 -8.35 8.45 6.82
N LEU A 487 -8.86 9.02 7.92
CA LEU A 487 -10.28 9.00 8.26
C LEU A 487 -11.11 9.72 7.19
N HIS A 488 -10.66 10.90 6.77
CA HIS A 488 -11.31 11.65 5.70
C HIS A 488 -11.30 10.89 4.37
N TYR A 489 -10.20 10.20 4.05
CA TYR A 489 -10.10 9.38 2.85
C TYR A 489 -11.18 8.26 2.81
N PHE A 490 -11.52 7.67 3.95
CA PHE A 490 -12.57 6.65 4.05
C PHE A 490 -13.99 7.23 4.24
N GLY A 491 -14.13 8.55 4.30
CA GLY A 491 -15.42 9.25 4.41
C GLY A 491 -15.87 9.53 5.84
N GLU A 492 -14.97 9.55 6.81
CA GLU A 492 -15.23 10.08 8.16
C GLU A 492 -14.86 11.56 8.22
N GLU A 493 -15.86 12.44 8.14
CA GLU A 493 -15.67 13.90 8.12
C GLU A 493 -15.52 14.51 9.53
N GLU A 494 -16.07 13.86 10.56
CA GLU A 494 -15.97 14.28 11.95
C GLU A 494 -14.75 13.62 12.60
N SER A 495 -13.56 14.21 12.40
CA SER A 495 -12.34 13.73 13.06
C SER A 495 -11.48 14.87 13.60
N SER A 496 -10.68 14.55 14.63
CA SER A 496 -9.75 15.49 15.26
C SER A 496 -8.30 15.01 15.10
N PRO A 497 -7.31 15.91 15.13
CA PRO A 497 -5.90 15.53 15.13
C PRO A 497 -5.57 14.51 16.22
N CYS A 498 -4.84 13.45 15.86
CA CYS A 498 -4.64 12.31 16.75
C CYS A 498 -3.64 12.52 17.89
N GLY A 499 -2.82 13.57 17.85
CA GLY A 499 -1.79 13.84 18.85
C GLY A 499 -0.53 12.95 18.77
N THR A 500 -0.62 11.78 18.13
CA THR A 500 0.44 10.75 18.17
C THR A 500 1.20 10.54 16.86
N CYS A 501 0.70 10.99 15.72
CA CYS A 501 1.39 10.82 14.43
C CYS A 501 2.59 11.77 14.30
N ASP A 502 3.48 11.53 13.34
CA ASP A 502 4.66 12.39 13.08
C ASP A 502 4.32 13.89 12.93
N GLN A 503 3.21 14.21 12.28
CA GLN A 503 2.74 15.59 12.10
C GLN A 503 2.10 16.21 13.35
N CYS A 504 1.61 15.39 14.30
CA CYS A 504 1.00 15.85 15.55
C CYS A 504 2.00 15.87 16.71
N ALA A 505 2.87 14.87 16.80
CA ALA A 505 3.92 14.76 17.80
C ALA A 505 4.88 15.97 17.73
N GLY A 506 5.09 16.55 16.54
CA GLY A 506 5.84 17.80 16.36
C GLY A 506 5.06 19.09 16.64
N ARG A 507 3.74 19.03 16.84
CA ARG A 507 2.87 20.21 17.09
C ARG A 507 2.70 20.52 18.59
N HIS A 508 3.11 19.64 19.49
CA HIS A 508 2.90 19.80 20.93
C HIS A 508 3.95 20.65 21.68
N SER A 509 4.89 21.32 21.00
CA SER A 509 5.93 22.13 21.69
C SER A 509 5.75 23.66 21.66
N GLY A 510 5.01 24.24 20.70
CA GLY A 510 4.91 25.70 20.61
C GLY A 510 3.51 26.20 20.32
N SER A 511 3.02 27.24 21.00
CA SER A 511 1.82 27.98 20.58
C SER A 511 2.12 28.84 19.35
N LEU A 512 1.16 29.00 18.43
CA LEU A 512 1.24 30.04 17.38
C LEU A 512 1.47 31.40 18.02
N ARG A 513 2.64 32.00 17.76
CA ARG A 513 3.04 33.27 18.38
C ARG A 513 3.52 34.29 17.35
N SER A 514 3.56 35.54 17.79
CA SER A 514 4.31 36.59 17.10
C SER A 514 5.82 36.34 17.25
N LEU A 515 6.55 36.68 16.19
CA LEU A 515 8.00 36.54 16.15
C LEU A 515 8.69 37.74 16.79
N THR A 516 9.85 37.51 17.38
CA THR A 516 10.76 38.59 17.78
C THR A 516 11.41 39.23 16.54
N GLU A 517 12.03 40.40 16.69
CA GLU A 517 12.69 41.09 15.55
C GLU A 517 13.82 40.26 14.93
N SER A 518 14.58 39.50 15.74
CA SER A 518 15.64 38.61 15.24
C SER A 518 15.08 37.42 14.46
N GLU A 519 13.97 36.85 14.91
CA GLU A 519 13.28 35.74 14.26
C GLU A 519 12.63 36.18 12.94
N LEU A 520 12.02 37.38 12.93
CA LEU A 520 11.46 37.99 11.73
C LEU A 520 12.54 38.21 10.65
N LEU A 521 13.75 38.61 11.07
CA LEU A 521 14.88 38.76 10.14
C LEU A 521 15.27 37.42 9.50
N LEU A 522 15.25 36.31 10.25
CA LEU A 522 15.54 34.97 9.70
C LEU A 522 14.46 34.54 8.70
N VAL A 523 13.19 34.80 9.02
CA VAL A 523 12.06 34.57 8.10
C VAL A 523 12.23 35.38 6.81
N GLN A 524 12.54 36.67 6.91
CA GLN A 524 12.77 37.53 5.75
C GLN A 524 13.92 37.03 4.88
N LYS A 525 15.03 36.60 5.49
CA LYS A 525 16.16 35.99 4.78
C LYS A 525 15.77 34.71 4.05
N ALA A 526 15.00 33.83 4.69
CA ALA A 526 14.52 32.60 4.08
C ALA A 526 13.57 32.87 2.91
N LEU A 527 12.57 33.75 3.09
CA LEU A 527 11.63 34.15 2.05
C LEU A 527 12.33 34.86 0.88
N ALA A 528 13.32 35.72 1.16
CA ALA A 528 14.16 36.33 0.13
C ALA A 528 14.96 35.28 -0.65
N GLY A 529 15.43 34.22 0.01
CA GLY A 529 16.05 33.08 -0.64
C GLY A 529 15.11 32.39 -1.61
N VAL A 530 13.89 32.07 -1.18
CA VAL A 530 12.85 31.46 -2.04
C VAL A 530 12.52 32.37 -3.22
N ALA A 531 12.36 33.67 -3.00
CA ALA A 531 12.14 34.66 -4.07
C ALA A 531 13.26 34.64 -5.11
N ARG A 532 14.52 34.68 -4.67
CA ARG A 532 15.70 34.72 -5.57
C ARG A 532 15.90 33.40 -6.31
N ALA A 533 15.50 32.29 -5.71
CA ALA A 533 15.47 30.97 -6.34
C ALA A 533 14.29 30.80 -7.31
N SER A 534 13.28 31.68 -7.26
CA SER A 534 12.08 31.63 -8.11
C SER A 534 12.16 32.63 -9.28
N ARG A 535 11.26 32.49 -10.27
CA ARG A 535 11.08 33.50 -11.33
C ARG A 535 9.88 34.39 -10.98
N ARG A 536 10.05 35.71 -11.08
CA ARG A 536 8.95 36.67 -10.86
C ARG A 536 8.11 36.81 -12.14
N THR A 537 6.79 36.64 -12.02
CA THR A 537 5.83 36.81 -13.11
C THR A 537 4.86 37.96 -12.82
N SER A 538 3.96 38.27 -13.75
CA SER A 538 2.91 39.27 -13.56
C SER A 538 1.86 38.84 -12.52
N THR A 539 1.71 37.54 -12.30
CA THR A 539 0.71 36.94 -11.39
C THR A 539 1.30 36.44 -10.07
N GLY A 540 2.63 36.43 -9.91
CA GLY A 540 3.27 36.01 -8.66
C GLY A 540 4.70 35.50 -8.82
N TRP A 541 4.98 34.34 -8.23
CA TRP A 541 6.29 33.69 -8.22
C TRP A 541 6.15 32.29 -8.82
N GLU A 542 6.87 32.03 -9.90
CA GLU A 542 6.98 30.72 -10.53
C GLU A 542 8.15 29.95 -9.89
N PRO A 543 7.89 28.78 -9.28
CA PRO A 543 8.92 28.04 -8.56
C PRO A 543 9.87 27.33 -9.53
N ARG A 544 11.16 27.26 -9.17
CA ARG A 544 12.18 26.58 -10.01
C ARG A 544 12.89 25.44 -9.29
N PHE A 545 12.84 25.42 -7.96
CA PHE A 545 13.59 24.49 -7.13
C PHE A 545 12.76 24.05 -5.93
N GLY A 546 13.01 22.83 -5.47
CA GLY A 546 12.42 22.29 -4.25
C GLY A 546 13.14 22.75 -2.98
N LYS A 547 12.51 22.51 -1.82
CA LYS A 547 13.02 22.95 -0.50
C LYS A 547 14.45 22.52 -0.23
N GLY A 548 14.81 21.27 -0.51
CA GLY A 548 16.16 20.76 -0.24
C GLY A 548 17.26 21.59 -0.91
N LYS A 549 17.08 21.93 -2.18
CA LYS A 549 18.04 22.73 -2.93
C LYS A 549 18.07 24.20 -2.47
N ILE A 550 16.92 24.76 -2.08
CA ILE A 550 16.83 26.10 -1.47
C ILE A 550 17.53 26.12 -0.10
N VAL A 551 17.39 25.08 0.73
CA VAL A 551 18.09 24.95 2.02
C VAL A 551 19.60 24.90 1.79
N GLN A 552 20.06 24.05 0.86
CA GLN A 552 21.49 23.97 0.51
C GLN A 552 22.05 25.32 0.04
N MET A 553 21.29 26.09 -0.75
CA MET A 553 21.67 27.45 -1.14
C MET A 553 21.76 28.38 0.09
N LEU A 554 20.72 28.41 0.93
CA LEU A 554 20.64 29.29 2.10
C LEU A 554 21.74 29.00 3.14
N THR A 555 22.19 27.75 3.26
CA THR A 555 23.27 27.35 4.17
C THR A 555 24.67 27.41 3.53
N GLY A 556 24.77 27.71 2.24
CA GLY A 556 26.05 27.89 1.53
C GLY A 556 26.74 26.58 1.18
N SER A 557 25.97 25.55 0.84
CA SER A 557 26.48 24.24 0.40
C SER A 557 27.30 24.36 -0.89
N GLN A 558 28.42 23.64 -0.95
CA GLN A 558 29.30 23.55 -2.13
C GLN A 558 28.93 22.35 -3.03
N ALA A 559 27.74 21.77 -2.87
CA ALA A 559 27.29 20.65 -3.70
C ALA A 559 27.21 21.06 -5.18
N SER A 560 27.67 20.18 -6.07
CA SER A 560 27.73 20.44 -7.52
C SER A 560 26.36 20.78 -8.12
N GLU A 561 25.27 20.25 -7.57
CA GLU A 561 23.89 20.55 -7.97
C GLU A 561 23.39 21.96 -7.61
N VAL A 562 24.05 22.64 -6.66
CA VAL A 562 23.78 24.03 -6.27
C VAL A 562 24.55 24.97 -7.19
N ILE A 563 25.82 24.65 -7.43
CA ILE A 563 26.71 25.41 -8.31
C ILE A 563 26.26 25.32 -9.77
N SER A 564 25.95 24.12 -10.27
CA SER A 564 25.44 23.93 -11.64
C SER A 564 24.08 24.60 -11.88
N ALA A 565 23.30 24.82 -10.83
CA ALA A 565 22.03 25.55 -10.90
C ALA A 565 22.20 27.08 -10.80
N GLY A 566 23.43 27.58 -10.61
CA GLY A 566 23.76 29.00 -10.45
C GLY A 566 23.26 29.61 -9.15
N LEU A 567 22.94 28.78 -8.15
CA LEU A 567 22.38 29.25 -6.87
C LEU A 567 23.45 29.83 -5.94
N ASP A 568 24.72 29.47 -6.16
CA ASP A 568 25.90 30.03 -5.50
C ASP A 568 26.15 31.51 -5.84
N GLN A 569 25.63 31.97 -6.98
CA GLN A 569 25.76 33.35 -7.44
C GLN A 569 24.69 34.29 -6.88
N LEU A 570 23.68 33.75 -6.19
CA LEU A 570 22.60 34.54 -5.61
C LEU A 570 23.06 35.29 -4.37
N SER A 571 22.58 36.52 -4.18
CA SER A 571 22.87 37.33 -2.98
C SER A 571 22.45 36.67 -1.66
N THR A 572 21.57 35.67 -1.72
CA THR A 572 21.05 34.92 -0.56
C THR A 572 21.82 33.62 -0.31
N TYR A 573 22.84 33.32 -1.10
CA TYR A 573 23.70 32.15 -0.88
C TYR A 573 24.44 32.26 0.46
N GLY A 574 24.31 31.23 1.30
CA GLY A 574 24.94 31.19 2.62
C GLY A 574 24.38 32.17 3.66
N ILE A 575 23.28 32.88 3.37
CA ILE A 575 22.74 33.93 4.25
C ILE A 575 22.22 33.40 5.61
N LEU A 576 21.94 32.09 5.70
CA LEU A 576 21.52 31.37 6.90
C LEU A 576 22.54 30.28 7.31
N LYS A 577 23.81 30.41 6.89
CA LYS A 577 24.86 29.42 7.22
C LYS A 577 25.02 29.17 8.73
N ALA A 578 24.81 30.20 9.55
CA ALA A 578 24.94 30.09 11.01
C ALA A 578 23.86 29.23 11.68
N GLU A 579 22.68 29.11 11.06
CA GLU A 579 21.54 28.39 11.65
C GLU A 579 21.58 26.88 11.37
N GLY A 580 22.28 26.47 10.31
CA GLY A 580 22.44 25.07 9.91
C GLY A 580 21.25 24.49 9.14
N THR A 581 21.52 23.41 8.39
CA THR A 581 20.58 22.78 7.43
C THR A 581 19.29 22.32 8.10
N ALA A 582 19.37 21.70 9.28
CA ALA A 582 18.20 21.17 9.98
C ALA A 582 17.21 22.27 10.38
N PHE A 583 17.71 23.36 10.98
CA PHE A 583 16.89 24.51 11.34
C PHE A 583 16.27 25.18 10.12
N VAL A 584 17.07 25.45 9.08
CA VAL A 584 16.58 26.15 7.88
C VAL A 584 15.50 25.32 7.16
N TYR A 585 15.64 23.99 7.13
CA TYR A 585 14.62 23.11 6.58
C TYR A 585 13.33 23.16 7.42
N ALA A 586 13.45 23.09 8.75
CA ALA A 586 12.31 23.20 9.66
C ALA A 586 11.60 24.57 9.52
N LEU A 587 12.37 25.64 9.38
CA LEU A 587 11.85 26.99 9.14
C LEU A 587 11.03 27.06 7.84
N LEU A 588 11.52 26.52 6.72
CA LEU A 588 10.76 26.51 5.46
C LEU A 588 9.46 25.70 5.59
N ASN A 589 9.44 24.64 6.38
CA ASN A 589 8.20 23.90 6.65
C ASN A 589 7.19 24.72 7.45
N GLU A 590 7.63 25.45 8.49
CA GLU A 590 6.73 26.31 9.26
C GLU A 590 6.24 27.51 8.44
N LEU A 591 7.05 28.05 7.52
CA LEU A 591 6.62 29.08 6.59
C LEU A 591 5.53 28.59 5.61
N GLU A 592 5.64 27.36 5.13
CA GLU A 592 4.58 26.74 4.32
C GLU A 592 3.31 26.51 5.14
N LYS A 593 3.41 25.91 6.33
CA LYS A 593 2.26 25.69 7.22
C LYS A 593 1.53 27.00 7.57
N SER A 594 2.26 28.11 7.66
CA SER A 594 1.72 29.44 7.94
C SER A 594 1.15 30.15 6.70
N GLY A 595 1.16 29.51 5.53
CA GLY A 595 0.63 30.03 4.28
C GLY A 595 1.52 31.08 3.60
N LEU A 596 2.80 31.18 3.98
CA LEU A 596 3.78 32.10 3.38
C LEU A 596 4.48 31.47 2.16
N LEU A 597 4.56 30.14 2.12
CA LEU A 597 5.08 29.38 0.99
C LEU A 597 4.00 28.49 0.39
N LEU A 598 4.12 28.24 -0.90
CA LEU A 598 3.35 27.26 -1.63
C LEU A 598 4.31 26.25 -2.25
N THR A 599 3.99 24.97 -2.10
CA THR A 599 4.68 23.89 -2.82
C THR A 599 3.76 23.37 -3.92
N GLU A 600 4.17 23.55 -5.17
CA GLU A 600 3.48 22.97 -6.32
C GLU A 600 3.67 21.44 -6.35
N ARG A 601 2.60 20.72 -6.61
CA ARG A 601 2.60 19.25 -6.63
C ARG A 601 3.04 18.74 -8.01
N GLY A 602 4.05 17.87 -8.04
CA GLY A 602 4.58 17.24 -9.25
C GLY A 602 5.68 16.24 -8.90
N ALA A 603 6.32 15.63 -9.91
CA ALA A 603 7.40 14.66 -9.72
C ALA A 603 8.59 15.20 -8.90
N TYR A 604 8.74 16.53 -8.84
CA TYR A 604 9.63 17.23 -7.92
C TYR A 604 8.84 18.40 -7.29
N PRO A 605 8.55 18.37 -5.98
CA PRO A 605 7.81 19.45 -5.34
C PRO A 605 8.63 20.75 -5.35
N LEU A 606 8.17 21.74 -6.10
CA LEU A 606 8.85 23.04 -6.25
C LEU A 606 8.20 24.08 -5.34
N VAL A 607 8.99 24.99 -4.78
CA VAL A 607 8.51 25.97 -3.78
C VAL A 607 8.60 27.40 -4.27
N ALA A 608 7.51 28.14 -4.07
CA ALA A 608 7.38 29.57 -4.36
C ALA A 608 6.78 30.32 -3.17
N LEU A 609 6.88 31.65 -3.21
CA LEU A 609 6.20 32.55 -2.27
C LEU A 609 4.71 32.67 -2.62
N THR A 610 3.86 32.71 -1.59
CA THR A 610 2.49 33.22 -1.74
C THR A 610 2.48 34.76 -1.74
N SER A 611 1.33 35.37 -2.02
CA SER A 611 1.15 36.83 -1.86
C SER A 611 1.48 37.28 -0.42
N ARG A 612 1.03 36.51 0.58
CA ARG A 612 1.33 36.75 1.99
C ARG A 612 2.82 36.58 2.29
N GLY A 613 3.47 35.58 1.70
CA GLY A 613 4.93 35.40 1.78
C GLY A 613 5.70 36.59 1.22
N ALA A 614 5.26 37.14 0.08
CA ALA A 614 5.88 38.32 -0.52
C ALA A 614 5.70 39.60 0.31
N GLU A 615 4.58 39.73 1.04
CA GLU A 615 4.35 40.81 2.01
C GLU A 615 5.20 40.64 3.26
N ALA A 616 5.25 39.44 3.84
CA ALA A 616 6.10 39.12 4.99
C ALA A 616 7.59 39.37 4.70
N MET A 617 8.05 39.01 3.50
CA MET A 617 9.41 39.30 3.02
C MET A 617 9.71 40.80 2.98
N ARG A 618 8.72 41.66 2.71
CA ARG A 618 8.85 43.13 2.68
C ARG A 618 8.64 43.80 4.04
N GLY A 619 8.51 43.02 5.11
CA GLY A 619 8.33 43.53 6.47
C GLY A 619 6.89 43.49 7.00
N GLY A 620 5.95 42.90 6.24
CA GLY A 620 4.60 42.64 6.73
C GLY A 620 4.61 41.72 7.96
N ARG A 621 3.81 42.03 8.98
CA ARG A 621 3.77 41.31 10.27
C ARG A 621 2.45 40.56 10.50
N ASP A 622 1.57 40.51 9.49
CA ASP A 622 0.26 39.87 9.59
C ASP A 622 0.32 38.35 9.38
N PHE A 623 1.08 37.68 10.26
CA PHE A 623 1.13 36.24 10.37
C PHE A 623 1.59 35.84 11.78
N ARG A 624 1.14 34.65 12.20
CA ARG A 624 1.67 33.95 13.38
C ARG A 624 2.14 32.59 12.89
N MET A 625 3.22 32.08 13.48
CA MET A 625 3.76 30.79 13.14
C MET A 625 4.29 30.08 14.38
N HIS A 626 4.45 28.76 14.28
CA HIS A 626 5.26 28.02 15.25
C HIS A 626 6.73 28.30 14.94
N TRP A 627 7.53 28.48 15.98
CA TRP A 627 8.97 28.64 15.82
C TRP A 627 9.65 27.28 15.89
N PRO A 628 10.53 26.91 14.94
CA PRO A 628 11.21 25.63 14.98
C PRO A 628 12.18 25.57 16.17
N GLU A 629 11.86 24.74 17.17
CA GLU A 629 12.73 24.44 18.31
C GLU A 629 13.74 23.35 17.92
N THR A 630 14.76 23.69 17.14
CA THR A 630 15.93 22.79 17.04
C THR A 630 16.94 23.19 18.10
N ALA A 631 17.35 22.24 18.94
CA ALA A 631 18.44 22.44 19.89
C ALA A 631 19.66 23.05 19.18
N PRO A 632 20.33 24.06 19.75
CA PRO A 632 21.52 24.64 19.15
C PRO A 632 22.58 23.55 18.94
N ALA A 633 23.25 23.59 17.79
CA ALA A 633 24.36 22.70 17.49
C ALA A 633 25.36 22.70 18.64
N ALA A 634 25.45 21.58 19.36
CA ALA A 634 26.47 21.39 20.37
C ALA A 634 27.84 21.64 19.73
N HIS A 635 28.54 22.66 20.19
CA HIS A 635 29.95 22.85 19.87
C HIS A 635 30.68 21.56 20.23
N PRO A 636 31.37 20.88 19.30
CA PRO A 636 32.15 19.72 19.66
C PRO A 636 33.34 20.21 20.50
N ALA A 637 33.24 19.99 21.81
CA ALA A 637 34.35 20.07 22.73
C ALA A 637 35.44 19.11 22.24
N LYS A 638 36.65 19.62 22.13
CA LYS A 638 37.86 18.89 21.75
C LYS A 638 38.06 17.71 22.71
N THR A 639 37.85 16.49 22.24
CA THR A 639 38.50 15.29 22.80
C THR A 639 39.22 14.53 21.70
N ARG A 640 40.39 14.03 22.10
CA ARG A 640 41.55 13.74 21.27
C ARG A 640 41.62 12.23 21.05
N LYS A 641 42.05 11.86 19.83
CA LYS A 641 42.69 10.61 19.38
C LYS A 641 41.81 9.45 18.91
N GLY A 642 42.08 9.07 17.66
CA GLY A 642 41.97 7.73 17.11
C GLY A 642 42.23 7.74 15.61
N LYS A 643 43.51 7.83 15.19
CA LYS A 643 43.93 7.75 13.79
C LYS A 643 43.68 6.33 13.25
N SER A 644 42.87 6.19 12.21
CA SER A 644 43.11 5.21 11.14
C SER A 644 42.91 5.91 9.81
N SER A 645 44.02 6.16 9.11
CA SER A 645 44.07 6.85 7.83
C SER A 645 43.59 5.96 6.69
N LYS A 646 42.52 6.37 6.02
CA LYS A 646 42.41 6.26 4.56
C LYS A 646 41.82 7.58 4.07
N THR A 647 42.70 8.47 3.62
CA THR A 647 42.28 9.71 2.94
C THR A 647 41.47 9.30 1.71
N PRO A 648 40.23 9.77 1.51
CA PRO A 648 39.53 9.53 0.26
C PRO A 648 40.33 10.18 -0.87
N VAL A 649 40.62 9.41 -1.92
CA VAL A 649 41.28 9.93 -3.12
C VAL A 649 40.28 10.84 -3.82
N VAL A 650 40.43 12.16 -3.68
CA VAL A 650 39.57 13.15 -4.33
C VAL A 650 40.07 13.35 -5.76
N LEU A 651 39.34 12.81 -6.74
CA LEU A 651 39.58 13.05 -8.16
C LEU A 651 39.07 14.45 -8.55
N ARG A 652 39.89 15.19 -9.30
CA ARG A 652 39.52 16.51 -9.83
C ARG A 652 38.73 16.33 -11.13
N GLU A 653 37.56 16.95 -11.22
CA GLU A 653 36.76 16.95 -12.46
C GLU A 653 37.47 17.77 -13.54
N VAL A 654 37.71 17.17 -14.71
CA VAL A 654 38.40 17.77 -15.85
C VAL A 654 37.46 18.16 -16.99
N GLY A 655 36.14 18.03 -16.79
CA GLY A 655 35.10 18.36 -17.77
C GLY A 655 34.69 17.16 -18.65
N PHE A 656 33.56 17.29 -19.34
CA PHE A 656 33.01 16.22 -20.20
C PHE A 656 33.62 16.28 -21.61
N ASP A 657 34.19 15.15 -22.05
CA ASP A 657 34.78 14.97 -23.38
C ASP A 657 33.93 14.00 -24.20
N ALA A 658 33.19 14.54 -25.18
CA ALA A 658 32.27 13.77 -26.00
C ALA A 658 32.97 12.69 -26.86
N ALA A 659 34.22 12.94 -27.28
CA ALA A 659 34.98 11.99 -28.09
C ALA A 659 35.44 10.79 -27.26
N LEU A 660 35.89 11.04 -26.03
CA LEU A 660 36.22 9.97 -25.07
C LEU A 660 34.96 9.17 -24.67
N PHE A 661 33.84 9.85 -24.45
CA PHE A 661 32.57 9.20 -24.09
C PHE A 661 32.09 8.22 -25.18
N GLU A 662 32.15 8.60 -26.46
CA GLU A 662 31.79 7.69 -27.55
C GLU A 662 32.75 6.50 -27.67
N LYS A 663 34.06 6.71 -27.46
CA LYS A 663 35.03 5.60 -27.36
C LYS A 663 34.69 4.66 -26.19
N MET A 664 34.27 5.19 -25.04
CA MET A 664 33.84 4.38 -23.89
C MET A 664 32.56 3.59 -24.18
N ARG A 665 31.58 4.16 -24.91
CA ARG A 665 30.38 3.43 -25.33
C ARG A 665 30.70 2.29 -26.28
N ALA A 666 31.62 2.50 -27.21
CA ALA A 666 32.09 1.47 -28.13
C ALA A 666 32.83 0.34 -27.39
N LEU A 667 33.72 0.68 -26.45
CA LEU A 667 34.41 -0.29 -25.58
C LEU A 667 33.41 -1.10 -24.74
N ARG A 668 32.42 -0.44 -24.13
CA ARG A 668 31.38 -1.09 -23.35
C ARG A 668 30.57 -2.09 -24.17
N LEU A 669 30.18 -1.73 -25.40
CA LEU A 669 29.43 -2.60 -26.29
C LEU A 669 30.24 -3.83 -26.71
N ARG A 670 31.56 -3.67 -26.89
CA ARG A 670 32.48 -4.78 -27.19
C ARG A 670 32.58 -5.76 -26.02
N LEU A 671 32.86 -5.25 -24.81
CA LEU A 671 32.96 -6.06 -23.59
C LEU A 671 31.64 -6.77 -23.26
N ALA A 672 30.51 -6.12 -23.52
CA ALA A 672 29.18 -6.71 -23.36
C ALA A 672 28.96 -7.93 -24.27
N LYS A 673 29.46 -7.88 -25.52
CA LYS A 673 29.41 -9.02 -26.47
C LYS A 673 30.34 -10.15 -26.05
N GLU A 674 31.57 -9.83 -25.65
CA GLU A 674 32.59 -10.82 -25.23
C GLU A 674 32.18 -11.62 -23.98
N GLN A 675 31.30 -11.08 -23.14
CA GLN A 675 30.86 -11.69 -21.88
C GLN A 675 29.53 -12.46 -21.99
N GLY A 676 29.19 -12.96 -23.18
CA GLY A 676 27.97 -13.73 -23.41
C GLY A 676 26.75 -12.88 -23.74
N ASN A 677 26.96 -11.75 -24.42
CA ASN A 677 25.89 -10.86 -24.90
C ASN A 677 25.04 -10.24 -23.78
N LEU A 678 25.71 -9.80 -22.70
CA LEU A 678 25.07 -9.08 -21.60
C LEU A 678 24.54 -7.71 -22.08
N PRO A 679 23.48 -7.16 -21.47
CA PRO A 679 23.06 -5.80 -21.74
C PRO A 679 24.19 -4.80 -21.45
N ALA A 680 24.45 -3.84 -22.35
CA ALA A 680 25.63 -2.96 -22.24
C ALA A 680 25.72 -2.21 -20.90
N PHE A 681 24.59 -1.78 -20.33
CA PHE A 681 24.53 -1.12 -19.03
C PHE A 681 24.96 -2.00 -17.85
N ALA A 682 24.96 -3.34 -18.01
CA ALA A 682 25.41 -4.29 -17.00
C ALA A 682 26.94 -4.18 -16.77
N ILE A 683 27.71 -3.80 -17.79
CA ILE A 683 29.12 -3.47 -17.69
C ILE A 683 29.27 -2.17 -16.89
N PHE A 684 28.90 -1.02 -17.48
CA PHE A 684 28.79 0.28 -16.81
C PHE A 684 27.61 1.09 -17.36
N THR A 685 26.88 1.79 -16.51
CA THR A 685 25.78 2.67 -16.96
C THR A 685 26.30 3.90 -17.71
N ASP A 686 25.46 4.59 -18.48
CA ASP A 686 25.87 5.86 -19.14
C ASP A 686 26.33 6.90 -18.12
N LYS A 687 25.66 6.97 -16.95
CA LYS A 687 26.07 7.84 -15.83
C LYS A 687 27.47 7.49 -15.29
N THR A 688 27.82 6.20 -15.26
CA THR A 688 29.15 5.74 -14.87
C THR A 688 30.21 6.06 -15.93
N LEU A 689 29.91 5.89 -17.22
CA LEU A 689 30.80 6.29 -18.31
C LEU A 689 31.01 7.80 -18.37
N GLU A 690 29.96 8.58 -18.09
CA GLU A 690 30.04 10.03 -18.00
C GLU A 690 30.95 10.44 -16.83
N SER A 691 30.82 9.77 -15.69
CA SER A 691 31.68 10.01 -14.52
C SER A 691 33.14 9.61 -14.79
N LEU A 692 33.40 8.49 -15.50
CA LEU A 692 34.74 8.10 -15.94
C LEU A 692 35.36 9.12 -16.89
N THR A 693 34.56 9.69 -17.79
CA THR A 693 34.99 10.72 -18.73
C THR A 693 35.33 12.04 -18.02
N ARG A 694 34.54 12.40 -17.00
CA ARG A 694 34.68 13.63 -16.21
C ARG A 694 35.82 13.58 -15.20
N LEU A 695 36.08 12.42 -14.60
CA LEU A 695 37.05 12.24 -13.51
C LEU A 695 38.37 11.61 -13.95
N ARG A 696 38.43 10.99 -15.14
CA ARG A 696 39.61 10.37 -15.77
C ARG A 696 40.54 9.64 -14.80
N PRO A 697 40.04 8.66 -14.03
CA PRO A 697 40.88 7.90 -13.10
C PRO A 697 42.02 7.20 -13.86
N GLN A 698 43.18 7.17 -13.22
CA GLN A 698 44.41 6.56 -13.74
C GLN A 698 44.69 5.20 -13.09
N THR A 699 44.08 4.92 -11.93
CA THR A 699 44.26 3.66 -11.19
C THR A 699 42.93 3.00 -10.84
N ILE A 700 42.97 1.71 -10.50
CA ILE A 700 41.79 0.96 -10.05
C ILE A 700 41.24 1.55 -8.74
N GLU A 701 42.10 1.97 -7.79
CA GLU A 701 41.63 2.59 -6.55
C GLU A 701 40.88 3.90 -6.83
N GLN A 702 41.31 4.66 -7.82
CA GLN A 702 40.62 5.87 -8.27
C GLN A 702 39.28 5.53 -8.94
N GLY A 703 39.24 4.53 -9.82
CA GLY A 703 37.98 4.10 -10.45
C GLY A 703 36.94 3.56 -9.46
N LEU A 704 37.37 2.94 -8.35
CA LEU A 704 36.47 2.49 -7.27
C LEU A 704 35.76 3.65 -6.53
N THR A 705 36.27 4.88 -6.64
CA THR A 705 35.60 6.07 -6.08
C THR A 705 34.46 6.58 -6.98
N ILE A 706 34.30 6.03 -8.20
CA ILE A 706 33.31 6.47 -9.17
C ILE A 706 31.96 5.78 -8.94
N PRO A 707 30.85 6.53 -8.81
CA PRO A 707 29.51 5.96 -8.64
C PRO A 707 29.14 4.94 -9.73
N GLY A 708 28.79 3.72 -9.29
CA GLY A 708 28.43 2.60 -10.17
C GLY A 708 29.58 1.63 -10.48
N ILE A 709 30.78 1.85 -9.93
CA ILE A 709 31.94 0.96 -10.02
C ILE A 709 32.18 0.28 -8.66
N GLY A 710 31.53 -0.86 -8.43
CA GLY A 710 31.79 -1.71 -7.27
C GLY A 710 33.02 -2.61 -7.47
N THR A 711 33.55 -3.20 -6.40
CA THR A 711 34.75 -4.06 -6.40
C THR A 711 34.69 -5.17 -7.45
N ALA A 712 33.60 -5.93 -7.51
CA ALA A 712 33.40 -7.00 -8.50
C ALA A 712 33.40 -6.51 -9.97
N LYS A 713 32.88 -5.30 -10.23
CA LYS A 713 32.90 -4.70 -11.58
C LYS A 713 34.26 -4.09 -11.91
N ALA A 714 34.96 -3.56 -10.90
CA ALA A 714 36.28 -3.00 -11.07
C ALA A 714 37.28 -4.09 -11.50
N GLU A 715 37.30 -5.22 -10.80
CA GLU A 715 38.17 -6.35 -11.13
C GLU A 715 37.89 -6.91 -12.53
N ARG A 716 36.61 -6.95 -12.93
CA ARG A 716 36.20 -7.63 -14.17
C ARG A 716 36.20 -6.74 -15.40
N PHE A 717 35.93 -5.43 -15.27
CA PHE A 717 35.66 -4.56 -16.41
C PHE A 717 36.40 -3.23 -16.42
N LEU A 718 36.99 -2.76 -15.31
CA LEU A 718 37.52 -1.39 -15.24
C LEU A 718 38.86 -1.21 -15.97
N ALA A 719 39.74 -2.22 -15.98
CA ALA A 719 41.07 -2.09 -16.55
C ALA A 719 41.10 -1.61 -18.01
N PRO A 720 40.27 -2.14 -18.94
CA PRO A 720 40.20 -1.63 -20.32
C PRO A 720 39.75 -0.17 -20.43
N PHE A 721 38.90 0.31 -19.51
CA PHE A 721 38.47 1.72 -19.53
C PHE A 721 39.58 2.64 -19.02
N LEU A 722 40.37 2.21 -18.04
CA LEU A 722 41.54 2.97 -17.57
C LEU A 722 42.65 3.04 -18.62
N GLU A 723 42.81 2.00 -19.43
CA GLU A 723 43.70 2.01 -20.59
C GLU A 723 43.21 3.00 -21.65
N LEU A 724 41.92 2.95 -22.00
CA LEU A 724 41.31 3.89 -22.93
C LEU A 724 41.43 5.37 -22.48
N ILE A 725 41.34 5.62 -21.17
CA ILE A 725 41.53 6.97 -20.59
C ILE A 725 43.00 7.43 -20.70
N ARG A 726 43.96 6.51 -20.64
CA ARG A 726 45.40 6.82 -20.74
C ARG A 726 45.84 7.08 -22.18
N GLU A 727 45.18 6.44 -23.14
CA GLU A 727 45.46 6.57 -24.57
C GLU A 727 44.81 7.79 -25.23
N HIS A 728 43.82 8.41 -24.59
CA HIS A 728 43.06 9.56 -25.10
C HIS A 728 43.47 10.86 -24.43
#